data_AF-A0A3A9ZZT0-F1
#
_entry.id   AF-A0A3A9ZZT0-F1
#
_cell.length_a   1.000
_cell.length_b   1.000
_cell.length_c   1.000
_cell.angle_alpha   90.00
_cell.angle_beta   90.00
_cell.angle_gamma   90.00
#
_symmetry.space_group_name_H-M   'P 1'
#
loop_
_entity.id
_entity.type
_entity.pdbx_description
1 polymer ?
#
loop_
_entity_poly.entity_id
_entity_poly.type
_entity_poly.pdbx_seq_one_letter_code
_entity_poly.pdbx_strand_id
1 'polypeptide(L)'
;MRTRRRSLAGVLLLTPLLTLAGPFPAVATAAPTSAAAADRATAGPATDRADTLAEDAPPASSRFTEPVSFALVRPAGSASAGGVEPAGGLETAKTTRPVAPGVQLTSFDRYDADGWLRADAITADLTGGVTVDYVNSGEVSRAEPLRAAADRTRAVAAVNGDFFDINNSGAAQGVGIRDGELIQSAVSGHRNAVAVTTEGIGRVIEVNFDGSAVLPAGPVTLTQFNNMVEAGGIGAFTALWGTYTRQRAVEGAARVTEVAVAGGRVTGVSPTAGSGPIPAGTTILLGRDAGADALAGLRPGDPVDVTWRPKPSDGSTLHAAVGGGNVLVRDGVVQAIADASLAPRTAVGFTADGRKMIMMTVDGRQVDSRGVTQTEMGRMMAELGAYTALNLDGGGSSTLLAREPGAAAVQVENSPSDGSERAVPNGLALYAPQGSGRLHGYWVRTASDPTAAPGVSPVRGGRPDRVFPGLSRRLTAAGHDETYGPAAGAPTWRVDPAVHGRVDRDGVFHALVPGAANVTARRGAASGSLGLTVLGPLARIDSTVERVGLTGRDGSALFGVVGYDGEGNTAPVEPADLKLEYDHDLLRIAPTEDGNLAVTALRDTGAALVTVRVGRQSTVVPVTVGLTDQPVADFEDAFAWKFSQARASGSVAPAPGHTGTGLKMSYDFSQSTGTRAAYADPPAWIEVPGQPQAFGMWIYGNGRGEWPSLHLHDAQDTQHVLRGPYITWTGWKYVEFAVPAGVQYPVRVRRFYVAETNAAAQYTNEIVIDDLVAKVPPSVDAPAEEPRTDRVVVRDGTVDGAPWRFAVMSDAQFVAADPDSDLVAQARRTLREIRAAKPDFLVINGDLVDTAYPADFALAKRVLDEELGNQLPWYYVPGNHEIMGAPISNFQAVFGATSRVFDHRGTRFVTLNSSTGSLRGGGFDQIRMLREALESAATDRSVGSVVVLHHHPPRDPSPAKASQLGDRKEAALLEQWLADFQHRTGKGALFVGGHVGTFHAERVDGVPYVINGNSGKTPSTPADRGGFTGWTEFGVDPVSPAEADRARRNPLAEGPRWVDAEVHAHTDRLAVTAPAGVALGTPVTVTATLTQPGGRTVPVAAPVSADWSASPSVHVGAATGLRPWHVAWFDPATGRLVALRAGASVVLAVTVNGVRAEVTIATAARAAA
;
A
#
# COMPACT_ATOMS: atom_id res chain seq x y z
N MET A 1 11.96 -11.40 -41.65
CA MET A 1 11.25 -12.70 -41.79
C MET A 1 11.25 -13.39 -40.42
N ARG A 2 10.05 -13.67 -39.89
CA ARG A 2 9.69 -14.46 -38.70
C ARG A 2 10.24 -14.04 -37.32
N THR A 3 9.47 -13.13 -36.73
CA THR A 3 9.24 -12.90 -35.30
C THR A 3 8.65 -14.14 -34.59
N ARG A 4 9.13 -14.46 -33.38
CA ARG A 4 8.38 -15.21 -32.36
C ARG A 4 8.60 -14.56 -31.00
N ARG A 5 7.63 -13.76 -30.55
CA ARG A 5 7.48 -13.30 -29.17
C ARG A 5 6.80 -14.41 -28.37
N ARG A 6 7.37 -14.80 -27.23
CA ARG A 6 6.72 -15.67 -26.23
C ARG A 6 6.26 -14.79 -25.07
N SER A 7 5.01 -14.98 -24.66
CA SER A 7 4.34 -14.37 -23.53
C SER A 7 4.98 -14.80 -22.20
N LEU A 8 5.35 -13.84 -21.37
CA LEU A 8 5.69 -14.03 -19.96
C LEU A 8 4.41 -13.87 -19.15
N ALA A 9 3.90 -14.96 -18.59
CA ALA A 9 2.85 -14.93 -17.57
C ALA A 9 3.55 -14.99 -16.21
N GLY A 10 3.64 -13.86 -15.52
CA GLY A 10 4.06 -13.80 -14.12
C GLY A 10 2.86 -14.10 -13.23
N VAL A 11 2.94 -15.15 -12.42
CA VAL A 11 1.93 -15.51 -11.43
C VAL A 11 2.11 -14.60 -10.21
N LEU A 12 1.20 -13.64 -10.01
CA LEU A 12 1.07 -12.91 -8.75
C LEU A 12 0.32 -13.78 -7.73
N LEU A 13 0.95 -14.04 -6.58
CA LEU A 13 0.33 -14.65 -5.42
C LEU A 13 -0.60 -13.62 -4.74
N LEU A 14 -1.91 -13.75 -4.98
CA LEU A 14 -2.97 -13.03 -4.28
C LEU A 14 -3.33 -13.80 -2.99
N THR A 15 -3.06 -13.22 -1.82
CA THR A 15 -3.63 -13.63 -0.53
C THR A 15 -5.03 -13.03 -0.37
N PRO A 16 -6.11 -13.82 -0.18
CA PRO A 16 -7.43 -13.29 0.09
C PRO A 16 -7.64 -13.00 1.59
N LEU A 17 -7.98 -11.75 1.92
CA LEU A 17 -8.55 -11.34 3.20
C LEU A 17 -10.07 -11.56 3.16
N LEU A 18 -10.59 -12.48 3.98
CA LEU A 18 -12.02 -12.73 4.13
C LEU A 18 -12.65 -11.75 5.14
N THR A 19 -13.56 -10.91 4.66
CA THR A 19 -14.50 -10.11 5.46
C THR A 19 -15.66 -10.98 5.94
N LEU A 20 -15.90 -11.08 7.25
CA LEU A 20 -17.08 -11.73 7.82
C LEU A 20 -18.23 -10.71 7.92
N ALA A 21 -19.23 -10.83 7.04
CA ALA A 21 -20.52 -10.16 7.17
C ALA A 21 -21.51 -11.07 7.92
N GLY A 22 -22.00 -10.62 9.08
CA GLY A 22 -23.04 -11.32 9.84
C GLY A 22 -24.45 -10.92 9.38
N PRO A 23 -25.44 -11.85 9.37
CA PRO A 23 -26.82 -11.53 8.98
C PRO A 23 -27.66 -11.06 10.18
N PHE A 24 -28.48 -10.02 9.97
CA PHE A 24 -29.57 -9.63 10.86
C PHE A 24 -30.78 -10.57 10.66
N PRO A 25 -31.44 -11.09 11.72
CA PRO A 25 -32.72 -11.76 11.56
C PRO A 25 -33.88 -10.76 11.61
N ALA A 26 -34.77 -10.90 10.63
CA ALA A 26 -36.08 -10.25 10.61
C ALA A 26 -36.99 -10.87 11.69
N VAL A 27 -37.63 -10.02 12.49
CA VAL A 27 -38.73 -10.41 13.38
C VAL A 27 -40.02 -9.86 12.79
N ALA A 28 -40.92 -10.76 12.41
CA ALA A 28 -42.31 -10.47 12.13
C ALA A 28 -43.17 -11.15 13.20
N THR A 29 -43.98 -10.39 13.93
CA THR A 29 -45.29 -10.84 14.42
C THR A 29 -46.16 -9.68 14.91
N ALA A 30 -47.41 -9.71 14.41
CA ALA A 30 -48.67 -9.38 15.07
C ALA A 30 -48.99 -7.93 15.49
N ALA A 31 -49.98 -7.37 14.78
CA ALA A 31 -50.90 -6.35 15.29
C ALA A 31 -51.75 -6.88 16.47
N PRO A 32 -52.34 -5.99 17.27
CA PRO A 32 -53.78 -5.80 17.10
C PRO A 32 -54.25 -4.34 17.13
N THR A 33 -55.52 -4.25 16.76
CA THR A 33 -56.42 -3.14 16.41
C THR A 33 -56.93 -2.26 17.55
N SER A 34 -57.58 -1.17 17.11
CA SER A 34 -58.59 -0.31 17.78
C SER A 34 -58.06 0.87 18.59
N ALA A 35 -58.70 2.05 18.66
CA ALA A 35 -59.73 2.75 17.88
C ALA A 35 -59.85 4.17 18.50
N ALA A 36 -60.37 5.12 17.71
CA ALA A 36 -60.94 6.41 18.09
C ALA A 36 -59.99 7.52 18.62
N ALA A 37 -60.25 8.82 18.51
CA ALA A 37 -60.94 9.72 17.59
C ALA A 37 -60.94 11.10 18.29
N ALA A 38 -60.96 12.19 17.52
CA ALA A 38 -61.27 13.58 17.91
C ALA A 38 -60.12 14.36 18.63
N ASP A 39 -59.86 15.65 18.42
CA ASP A 39 -60.48 16.66 17.57
C ASP A 39 -59.54 17.88 17.40
N ARG A 40 -59.77 18.59 16.29
CA ARG A 40 -59.58 20.00 15.93
C ARG A 40 -58.83 21.04 16.83
N ALA A 41 -57.95 21.77 16.13
CA ALA A 41 -58.01 23.22 15.83
C ALA A 41 -57.25 24.28 16.68
N THR A 42 -56.38 24.99 15.94
CA THR A 42 -56.15 26.45 15.85
C THR A 42 -55.68 27.27 17.06
N ALA A 43 -54.54 27.95 16.87
CA ALA A 43 -54.38 29.42 16.86
C ALA A 43 -53.03 29.86 17.49
N GLY A 44 -52.28 30.73 16.80
CA GLY A 44 -51.23 31.58 17.42
C GLY A 44 -51.85 32.65 18.33
N PRO A 45 -51.07 33.56 18.97
CA PRO A 45 -50.14 34.45 18.27
C PRO A 45 -48.83 34.78 19.06
N ALA A 46 -48.11 35.78 18.53
CA ALA A 46 -46.75 36.23 18.80
C ALA A 46 -46.56 37.21 19.99
N THR A 47 -45.32 37.73 20.10
CA THR A 47 -44.76 38.89 20.87
C THR A 47 -44.25 38.56 22.29
N ASP A 48 -43.16 39.11 22.84
CA ASP A 48 -42.10 40.04 22.37
C ASP A 48 -40.99 40.11 23.44
N ARG A 49 -39.84 40.67 23.05
CA ARG A 49 -38.77 41.40 23.81
C ARG A 49 -37.37 40.87 23.49
N ALA A 50 -36.60 41.52 22.61
CA ALA A 50 -35.97 42.86 22.71
C ALA A 50 -34.81 42.91 23.72
N ASP A 51 -33.58 42.94 23.19
CA ASP A 51 -32.68 44.07 23.38
C ASP A 51 -31.70 44.18 22.19
N THR A 52 -31.80 45.32 21.52
CA THR A 52 -30.93 45.87 20.48
C THR A 52 -30.06 46.97 21.08
N LEU A 53 -28.83 47.12 20.60
CA LEU A 53 -28.16 48.40 20.26
C LEU A 53 -26.93 48.01 19.40
N ALA A 54 -26.95 48.10 18.05
CA ALA A 54 -26.97 49.27 17.14
C ALA A 54 -25.60 49.98 17.04
N GLU A 55 -24.89 49.85 15.91
CA GLU A 55 -24.77 50.86 14.79
C GLU A 55 -23.57 51.81 15.02
N ASP A 56 -22.78 52.33 14.08
CA ASP A 56 -22.70 52.29 12.62
C ASP A 56 -21.35 52.92 12.15
N ALA A 57 -21.01 52.77 10.86
CA ALA A 57 -19.83 53.25 10.08
C ALA A 57 -19.69 54.80 9.94
N PRO A 58 -18.89 55.46 9.03
CA PRO A 58 -17.77 55.16 8.07
C PRO A 58 -16.60 56.23 8.19
N PRO A 59 -15.93 56.88 7.17
CA PRO A 59 -15.11 56.52 5.98
C PRO A 59 -13.64 57.11 5.91
N ALA A 60 -12.84 56.66 4.92
CA ALA A 60 -11.80 57.30 4.05
C ALA A 60 -10.68 58.33 4.49
N SER A 61 -9.43 58.03 4.04
CA SER A 61 -8.46 58.86 3.26
C SER A 61 -7.23 59.60 3.87
N SER A 62 -6.06 59.29 3.27
CA SER A 62 -4.90 60.14 2.88
C SER A 62 -3.77 60.51 3.88
N ARG A 63 -2.51 60.09 3.59
CA ARG A 63 -1.45 60.90 2.91
C ARG A 63 -0.06 60.21 2.89
N PHE A 64 0.68 60.55 1.84
CA PHE A 64 2.03 60.12 1.41
C PHE A 64 3.19 60.72 2.21
N THR A 65 4.32 59.99 2.33
CA THR A 65 5.68 60.39 1.88
C THR A 65 6.69 59.22 1.98
N GLU A 66 7.39 58.93 0.88
CA GLU A 66 8.59 58.06 0.72
C GLU A 66 9.91 58.86 0.96
N PRO A 67 11.17 58.32 1.01
CA PRO A 67 11.73 57.23 0.16
C PRO A 67 12.90 56.33 0.68
N VAL A 68 13.31 55.38 -0.20
CA VAL A 68 14.63 54.72 -0.44
C VAL A 68 14.99 53.35 0.21
N SER A 69 14.78 52.30 -0.61
CA SER A 69 15.60 51.14 -1.01
C SER A 69 16.62 50.45 -0.07
N PHE A 70 16.52 49.12 0.04
CA PHE A 70 17.40 48.12 -0.62
C PHE A 70 16.68 46.75 -0.70
N ALA A 71 16.38 46.28 -1.91
CA ALA A 71 15.74 44.99 -2.15
C ALA A 71 16.80 43.89 -2.31
N LEU A 72 16.78 42.92 -1.39
CA LEU A 72 17.37 41.60 -1.62
C LEU A 72 16.40 40.76 -2.44
N VAL A 73 16.83 40.37 -3.64
CA VAL A 73 16.10 39.48 -4.54
C VAL A 73 15.99 38.10 -3.90
N ARG A 74 14.77 37.68 -3.56
CA ARG A 74 14.40 36.28 -3.32
C ARG A 74 13.80 35.70 -4.60
N PRO A 75 14.18 34.49 -5.05
CA PRO A 75 13.52 33.85 -6.17
C PRO A 75 12.07 33.51 -5.79
N ALA A 76 11.15 33.74 -6.73
CA ALA A 76 9.73 33.54 -6.58
C ALA A 76 9.41 32.08 -6.21
N GLY A 77 8.98 31.87 -4.96
CA GLY A 77 8.18 30.70 -4.62
C GLY A 77 6.82 30.87 -5.29
N SER A 78 6.42 29.90 -6.10
CA SER A 78 5.05 29.74 -6.56
C SER A 78 4.15 29.70 -5.32
N ALA A 79 3.37 30.75 -5.10
CA ALA A 79 2.29 30.72 -4.14
C ALA A 79 1.36 29.58 -4.54
N SER A 80 1.36 28.51 -3.76
CA SER A 80 0.32 27.48 -3.80
C SER A 80 -1.01 28.20 -3.58
N ALA A 81 -1.86 28.20 -4.60
CA ALA A 81 -3.27 28.54 -4.40
C ALA A 81 -3.80 27.61 -3.31
N GLY A 82 -4.19 28.19 -2.17
CA GLY A 82 -4.74 27.46 -1.05
C GLY A 82 -5.97 26.69 -1.50
N GLY A 83 -5.83 25.37 -1.64
CA GLY A 83 -6.95 24.46 -1.74
C GLY A 83 -7.58 24.37 -0.36
N VAL A 84 -8.78 24.93 -0.22
CA VAL A 84 -9.68 24.54 0.87
C VAL A 84 -9.88 23.04 0.75
N GLU A 85 -9.54 22.26 1.78
CA GLU A 85 -9.88 20.83 1.80
C GLU A 85 -11.38 20.68 1.54
N PRO A 86 -11.81 19.93 0.51
CA PRO A 86 -13.23 19.71 0.29
C PRO A 86 -13.84 18.97 1.47
N ALA A 87 -15.07 19.32 1.83
CA ALA A 87 -15.76 18.79 3.00
C ALA A 87 -15.74 17.24 2.99
N GLY A 88 -14.93 16.63 3.87
CA GLY A 88 -15.04 15.21 4.25
C GLY A 88 -13.77 14.35 4.20
N GLY A 89 -12.67 14.76 3.54
CA GLY A 89 -11.45 13.92 3.46
C GLY A 89 -10.14 14.71 3.37
N LEU A 90 -9.03 14.06 3.75
CA LEU A 90 -7.69 14.62 3.79
C LEU A 90 -6.97 14.41 2.45
N GLU A 91 -6.39 15.47 1.88
CA GLU A 91 -5.48 15.36 0.75
C GLU A 91 -4.10 14.90 1.27
N THR A 92 -3.65 13.72 0.85
CA THR A 92 -2.42 13.11 1.38
C THR A 92 -1.24 13.22 0.43
N ALA A 93 -1.50 13.33 -0.87
CA ALA A 93 -0.50 13.60 -1.90
C ALA A 93 -1.14 14.35 -3.07
N LYS A 94 -0.37 15.25 -3.70
CA LYS A 94 -0.77 15.94 -4.92
C LYS A 94 0.44 16.36 -5.75
N THR A 95 0.39 16.07 -7.04
CA THR A 95 1.40 16.51 -8.00
C THR A 95 0.71 17.06 -9.24
N THR A 96 1.29 18.11 -9.84
CA THR A 96 0.78 18.71 -11.08
C THR A 96 1.93 18.87 -12.06
N ARG A 97 1.71 18.49 -13.33
CA ARG A 97 2.68 18.67 -14.41
C ARG A 97 2.02 19.14 -15.71
N PRO A 98 2.72 19.94 -16.54
CA PRO A 98 2.23 20.28 -17.86
C PRO A 98 2.27 19.06 -18.79
N VAL A 99 1.33 19.01 -19.74
CA VAL A 99 1.27 18.00 -20.81
C VAL A 99 1.45 18.67 -22.18
N ALA A 100 0.80 19.83 -22.37
CA ALA A 100 0.88 20.71 -23.53
C ALA A 100 0.51 22.15 -23.10
N PRO A 101 0.69 23.19 -23.93
CA PRO A 101 0.22 24.53 -23.61
C PRO A 101 -1.29 24.51 -23.32
N GLY A 102 -1.68 25.05 -22.16
CA GLY A 102 -3.08 25.02 -21.71
C GLY A 102 -3.58 23.67 -21.19
N VAL A 103 -2.74 22.62 -21.16
CA VAL A 103 -3.11 21.27 -20.66
C VAL A 103 -2.23 20.87 -19.48
N GLN A 104 -2.85 20.58 -18.34
CA GLN A 104 -2.18 20.14 -17.11
C GLN A 104 -2.76 18.82 -16.62
N LEU A 105 -1.90 17.94 -16.14
CA LEU A 105 -2.26 16.74 -15.39
C LEU A 105 -2.04 16.99 -13.90
N THR A 106 -3.05 16.67 -13.09
CA THR A 106 -2.96 16.66 -11.63
C THR A 106 -3.30 15.27 -11.12
N SER A 107 -2.40 14.70 -10.35
CA SER A 107 -2.51 13.40 -9.70
C SER A 107 -2.63 13.61 -8.20
N PHE A 108 -3.59 12.96 -7.54
CA PHE A 108 -3.78 13.16 -6.10
C PHE A 108 -4.36 11.93 -5.39
N ASP A 109 -4.04 11.86 -4.09
CA ASP A 109 -4.52 10.85 -3.17
C ASP A 109 -5.37 11.52 -2.09
N ARG A 110 -6.58 11.02 -1.88
CA ARG A 110 -7.48 11.46 -0.82
C ARG A 110 -7.76 10.30 0.13
N TYR A 111 -7.92 10.63 1.40
CA TYR A 111 -8.20 9.68 2.45
C TYR A 111 -9.38 10.18 3.28
N ASP A 112 -10.43 9.38 3.41
CA ASP A 112 -11.63 9.72 4.15
C ASP A 112 -12.10 8.54 5.04
N ALA A 113 -13.27 8.71 5.68
CA ALA A 113 -13.85 7.69 6.53
C ALA A 113 -14.18 6.37 5.80
N ASP A 114 -14.44 6.46 4.49
CA ASP A 114 -14.79 5.32 3.65
C ASP A 114 -13.54 4.63 3.07
N GLY A 115 -12.41 5.35 2.95
CA GLY A 115 -11.09 4.78 2.66
C GLY A 115 -10.23 5.66 1.75
N TRP A 116 -9.25 5.02 1.09
CA TRP A 116 -8.34 5.69 0.14
C TRP A 116 -8.99 5.87 -1.22
N LEU A 117 -8.64 6.99 -1.86
CA LEU A 117 -8.96 7.33 -3.24
C LEU A 117 -7.68 7.76 -3.95
N ARG A 118 -7.48 7.24 -5.16
CA ARG A 118 -6.43 7.65 -6.09
C ARG A 118 -7.09 8.20 -7.35
N ALA A 119 -6.75 9.43 -7.74
CA ALA A 119 -7.34 10.09 -8.88
C ALA A 119 -6.31 10.85 -9.73
N ASP A 120 -6.61 10.91 -11.02
CA ASP A 120 -5.84 11.64 -12.01
C ASP A 120 -6.78 12.52 -12.83
N ALA A 121 -6.44 13.79 -12.99
CA ALA A 121 -7.29 14.78 -13.64
C ALA A 121 -6.50 15.63 -14.64
N ILE A 122 -6.95 15.66 -15.89
CA ILE A 122 -6.48 16.59 -16.92
C ILE A 122 -7.41 17.80 -16.95
N THR A 123 -6.84 19.00 -16.90
CA THR A 123 -7.53 20.25 -17.23
C THR A 123 -6.96 20.83 -18.51
N ALA A 124 -7.82 21.12 -19.49
CA ALA A 124 -7.44 21.64 -20.80
C ALA A 124 -8.19 22.94 -21.13
N ASP A 125 -7.45 23.98 -21.53
CA ASP A 125 -7.99 25.21 -22.10
C ASP A 125 -8.23 25.05 -23.59
N LEU A 126 -9.50 25.02 -24.00
CA LEU A 126 -9.92 24.83 -25.39
C LEU A 126 -9.74 26.09 -26.24
N THR A 127 -9.43 27.24 -25.63
CA THR A 127 -9.13 28.48 -26.37
C THR A 127 -7.66 28.60 -26.76
N GLY A 128 -6.79 27.79 -26.16
CA GLY A 128 -5.33 27.86 -26.30
C GLY A 128 -4.73 27.09 -27.49
N GLY A 129 -5.54 26.70 -28.48
CA GLY A 129 -5.11 25.93 -29.66
C GLY A 129 -5.07 24.41 -29.47
N VAL A 130 -5.47 23.93 -28.30
CA VAL A 130 -5.71 22.49 -28.05
C VAL A 130 -6.98 22.07 -28.78
N THR A 131 -6.93 20.99 -29.55
CA THR A 131 -8.12 20.39 -30.17
C THR A 131 -8.46 19.07 -29.50
N VAL A 132 -9.73 18.67 -29.62
CA VAL A 132 -10.27 17.44 -29.04
C VAL A 132 -10.91 16.64 -30.15
N ASP A 133 -10.62 15.34 -30.24
CA ASP A 133 -11.26 14.48 -31.23
C ASP A 133 -11.56 13.07 -30.70
N TYR A 134 -12.49 12.39 -31.36
CA TYR A 134 -12.84 11.00 -31.13
C TYR A 134 -11.74 10.07 -31.67
N VAL A 135 -11.31 9.12 -30.84
CA VAL A 135 -10.32 8.11 -31.23
C VAL A 135 -10.89 6.71 -31.07
N ASN A 136 -10.59 5.84 -32.04
CA ASN A 136 -10.87 4.42 -32.00
C ASN A 136 -9.83 3.64 -32.83
N SER A 137 -10.04 2.34 -32.96
CA SER A 137 -9.21 1.44 -33.76
C SER A 137 -9.23 1.70 -35.28
N GLY A 138 -10.13 2.58 -35.75
CA GLY A 138 -10.49 2.75 -37.16
C GLY A 138 -11.69 1.91 -37.58
N GLU A 139 -12.09 0.92 -36.78
CA GLU A 139 -13.28 0.08 -36.98
C GLU A 139 -14.16 0.15 -35.73
N VAL A 140 -15.48 0.20 -35.91
CA VAL A 140 -16.46 0.26 -34.82
C VAL A 140 -16.49 -1.07 -34.06
N SER A 141 -16.43 -2.20 -34.75
CA SER A 141 -16.50 -3.54 -34.15
C SER A 141 -15.14 -4.11 -33.74
N ARG A 142 -14.18 -3.25 -33.38
CA ARG A 142 -12.85 -3.68 -32.95
C ARG A 142 -12.36 -2.82 -31.80
N ALA A 143 -12.41 -3.38 -30.59
CA ALA A 143 -11.79 -2.80 -29.41
C ALA A 143 -10.27 -3.01 -29.42
N GLU A 144 -9.53 -2.04 -28.91
CA GLU A 144 -8.09 -2.12 -28.67
C GLU A 144 -7.73 -1.29 -27.42
N PRO A 145 -6.57 -1.52 -26.78
CA PRO A 145 -6.11 -0.61 -25.73
C PRO A 145 -6.09 0.83 -26.24
N LEU A 146 -6.65 1.78 -25.49
CA LEU A 146 -6.78 3.19 -25.87
C LEU A 146 -5.44 3.78 -26.33
N ARG A 147 -4.34 3.38 -25.67
CA ARG A 147 -2.98 3.80 -26.00
C ARG A 147 -2.62 3.55 -27.45
N ALA A 148 -3.06 2.44 -28.03
CA ALA A 148 -2.80 2.13 -29.44
C ALA A 148 -3.41 3.19 -30.39
N ALA A 149 -4.63 3.64 -30.11
CA ALA A 149 -5.30 4.67 -30.90
C ALA A 149 -4.71 6.07 -30.64
N ALA A 150 -4.41 6.38 -29.38
CA ALA A 150 -3.80 7.65 -28.97
C ALA A 150 -2.41 7.85 -29.61
N ASP A 151 -1.53 6.83 -29.54
CA ASP A 151 -0.19 6.89 -30.14
C ASP A 151 -0.28 6.95 -31.68
N ARG A 152 -1.17 6.18 -32.30
CA ARG A 152 -1.36 6.18 -33.77
C ARG A 152 -1.78 7.55 -34.28
N THR A 153 -2.59 8.28 -33.53
CA THR A 153 -3.07 9.63 -33.88
C THR A 153 -2.17 10.74 -33.32
N ARG A 154 -1.15 10.41 -32.52
CA ARG A 154 -0.25 11.36 -31.85
C ARG A 154 -0.96 12.31 -30.89
N ALA A 155 -1.95 11.79 -30.16
CA ALA A 155 -2.57 12.50 -29.06
C ALA A 155 -1.52 12.87 -27.99
N VAL A 156 -1.74 13.99 -27.29
CA VAL A 156 -0.92 14.38 -26.12
C VAL A 156 -1.53 13.88 -24.81
N ALA A 157 -2.83 13.63 -24.80
CA ALA A 157 -3.54 12.99 -23.69
C ALA A 157 -4.83 12.35 -24.20
N ALA A 158 -5.39 11.39 -23.47
CA ALA A 158 -6.69 10.80 -23.78
C ALA A 158 -7.32 10.14 -22.55
N VAL A 159 -8.65 9.97 -22.58
CA VAL A 159 -9.36 9.08 -21.66
C VAL A 159 -10.24 8.10 -22.42
N ASN A 160 -10.55 6.95 -21.81
CA ASN A 160 -11.48 5.99 -22.41
C ASN A 160 -12.87 6.61 -22.57
N GLY A 161 -13.60 6.11 -23.56
CA GLY A 161 -14.91 6.64 -23.93
C GLY A 161 -16.06 5.81 -23.37
N ASP A 162 -16.87 5.32 -24.29
CA ASP A 162 -18.24 4.91 -24.03
C ASP A 162 -18.38 3.45 -23.56
N PHE A 163 -19.56 3.13 -23.03
CA PHE A 163 -19.99 1.76 -22.77
C PHE A 163 -20.08 0.97 -24.08
N PHE A 164 -19.90 -0.35 -24.00
CA PHE A 164 -19.80 -1.17 -25.20
C PHE A 164 -20.25 -2.62 -25.02
N ASP A 165 -20.47 -3.27 -26.16
CA ASP A 165 -20.81 -4.70 -26.27
C ASP A 165 -19.57 -5.58 -26.03
N ILE A 166 -19.04 -5.51 -24.79
CA ILE A 166 -17.71 -5.95 -24.35
C ILE A 166 -17.36 -7.41 -24.64
N ASN A 167 -18.34 -8.30 -24.60
CA ASN A 167 -18.13 -9.74 -24.80
C ASN A 167 -18.47 -10.20 -26.24
N ASN A 168 -18.79 -9.27 -27.14
CA ASN A 168 -19.22 -9.62 -28.50
C ASN A 168 -18.56 -8.71 -29.55
N SER A 169 -19.31 -7.75 -30.11
CA SER A 169 -18.85 -6.92 -31.23
C SER A 169 -17.75 -5.92 -30.83
N GLY A 170 -17.65 -5.59 -29.54
CA GLY A 170 -16.76 -4.53 -29.08
C GLY A 170 -17.20 -3.12 -29.51
N ALA A 171 -18.38 -2.96 -30.12
CA ALA A 171 -18.90 -1.67 -30.57
C ALA A 171 -19.44 -0.84 -29.39
N ALA A 172 -19.17 0.47 -29.41
CA ALA A 172 -19.70 1.39 -28.40
C ALA A 172 -21.20 1.64 -28.57
N GLN A 173 -21.89 1.89 -27.46
CA GLN A 173 -23.35 1.97 -27.41
C GLN A 173 -23.89 3.35 -27.80
N GLY A 174 -23.20 4.42 -27.48
CA GLY A 174 -23.54 5.80 -27.79
C GLY A 174 -22.90 6.30 -29.08
N VAL A 175 -22.99 7.62 -29.28
CA VAL A 175 -22.55 8.30 -30.50
C VAL A 175 -21.01 8.38 -30.59
N GLY A 176 -20.48 8.29 -31.80
CA GLY A 176 -19.10 8.67 -32.11
C GLY A 176 -19.07 9.66 -33.27
N ILE A 177 -18.50 10.84 -33.07
CA ILE A 177 -18.27 11.84 -34.13
C ILE A 177 -16.80 12.18 -34.15
N ARG A 178 -16.15 12.03 -35.30
CA ARG A 178 -14.73 12.33 -35.53
C ARG A 178 -14.61 13.30 -36.69
N ASP A 179 -13.93 14.42 -36.47
CA ASP A 179 -13.77 15.50 -37.47
C ASP A 179 -15.10 15.90 -38.15
N GLY A 180 -16.18 15.99 -37.35
CA GLY A 180 -17.53 16.31 -37.80
C GLY A 180 -18.28 15.18 -38.51
N GLU A 181 -17.63 14.05 -38.78
CA GLU A 181 -18.26 12.89 -39.41
C GLU A 181 -18.82 11.90 -38.38
N LEU A 182 -20.03 11.40 -38.65
CA LEU A 182 -20.64 10.34 -37.83
C LEU A 182 -19.90 9.02 -38.06
N ILE A 183 -19.32 8.46 -37.00
CA ILE A 183 -18.68 7.14 -36.99
C ILE A 183 -19.71 6.06 -36.66
N GLN A 184 -20.55 6.32 -35.65
CA GLN A 184 -21.65 5.46 -35.23
C GLN A 184 -22.73 6.28 -34.53
N SER A 185 -23.99 5.87 -34.67
CA SER A 185 -25.11 6.44 -33.92
C SER A 185 -25.25 5.80 -32.53
N ALA A 186 -25.90 6.47 -31.60
CA ALA A 186 -26.32 5.88 -30.34
C ALA A 186 -27.40 4.80 -30.51
N VAL A 187 -27.38 3.77 -29.66
CA VAL A 187 -28.49 2.87 -29.43
C VAL A 187 -29.51 3.50 -28.47
N SER A 188 -30.70 2.93 -28.41
CA SER A 188 -31.74 3.39 -27.48
C SER A 188 -31.24 3.42 -26.03
N GLY A 189 -31.42 4.55 -25.34
CA GLY A 189 -30.95 4.77 -23.96
C GLY A 189 -29.55 5.36 -23.81
N HIS A 190 -28.75 5.47 -24.88
CA HIS A 190 -27.33 5.89 -24.82
C HIS A 190 -27.06 7.21 -25.58
N ARG A 191 -27.97 8.18 -25.46
CA ARG A 191 -27.94 9.42 -26.26
C ARG A 191 -27.08 10.52 -25.66
N ASN A 192 -26.71 10.43 -24.38
CA ASN A 192 -25.87 11.42 -23.73
C ASN A 192 -24.45 11.36 -24.30
N ALA A 193 -23.85 12.53 -24.53
CA ALA A 193 -22.52 12.65 -25.08
C ALA A 193 -21.75 13.82 -24.49
N VAL A 194 -20.45 13.63 -24.37
CA VAL A 194 -19.46 14.71 -24.25
C VAL A 194 -19.16 15.17 -25.67
N ALA A 195 -19.37 16.45 -25.96
CA ALA A 195 -19.23 16.99 -27.30
C ALA A 195 -18.38 18.27 -27.30
N VAL A 196 -17.64 18.47 -28.38
CA VAL A 196 -16.94 19.71 -28.69
C VAL A 196 -17.46 20.23 -30.03
N THR A 197 -17.94 21.47 -30.01
CA THR A 197 -18.48 22.17 -31.18
C THR A 197 -17.38 22.62 -32.12
N THR A 198 -17.75 22.99 -33.36
CA THR A 198 -16.82 23.60 -34.33
C THR A 198 -16.21 24.91 -33.86
N GLU A 199 -16.82 25.58 -32.88
CA GLU A 199 -16.30 26.80 -32.25
C GLU A 199 -15.31 26.53 -31.10
N GLY A 200 -14.98 25.25 -30.83
CA GLY A 200 -14.09 24.87 -29.74
C GLY A 200 -14.73 24.97 -28.36
N ILE A 201 -16.06 24.95 -28.30
CA ILE A 201 -16.81 25.00 -27.04
C ILE A 201 -17.28 23.60 -26.65
N GLY A 202 -16.96 23.20 -25.42
CA GLY A 202 -17.35 21.95 -24.81
C GLY A 202 -18.76 21.95 -24.22
N ARG A 203 -19.45 20.81 -24.36
CA ARG A 203 -20.85 20.60 -23.97
C ARG A 203 -21.10 19.17 -23.49
N VAL A 204 -22.04 19.00 -22.56
CA VAL A 204 -22.70 17.71 -22.28
C VAL A 204 -24.13 17.80 -22.82
N ILE A 205 -24.44 17.03 -23.85
CA ILE A 205 -25.70 17.12 -24.61
C ILE A 205 -26.23 15.73 -25.00
N GLU A 206 -27.46 15.68 -25.52
CA GLU A 206 -27.96 14.49 -26.20
C GLU A 206 -27.72 14.60 -27.70
N VAL A 207 -27.25 13.52 -28.32
CA VAL A 207 -27.07 13.44 -29.77
C VAL A 207 -27.95 12.33 -30.32
N ASN A 208 -29.01 12.74 -31.02
CA ASN A 208 -29.93 11.84 -31.70
C ASN A 208 -29.42 11.49 -33.10
N PHE A 209 -30.07 10.53 -33.76
CA PHE A 209 -29.80 10.14 -35.13
C PHE A 209 -30.99 10.48 -36.03
N ASP A 210 -30.71 11.07 -37.20
CA ASP A 210 -31.71 11.39 -38.23
C ASP A 210 -31.24 10.74 -39.53
N GLY A 211 -31.91 9.67 -39.95
CA GLY A 211 -31.53 8.89 -41.13
C GLY A 211 -32.74 8.39 -41.92
N SER A 212 -32.61 8.37 -43.24
CA SER A 212 -33.64 7.91 -44.15
C SER A 212 -33.05 7.26 -45.39
N ALA A 213 -33.78 6.31 -45.98
CA ALA A 213 -33.51 5.80 -47.30
C ALA A 213 -34.75 5.95 -48.19
N VAL A 214 -34.59 6.41 -49.42
CA VAL A 214 -35.66 6.48 -50.41
C VAL A 214 -35.61 5.24 -51.29
N LEU A 215 -36.56 4.33 -51.08
CA LEU A 215 -36.71 3.10 -51.87
C LEU A 215 -37.71 3.33 -53.01
N PRO A 216 -37.77 2.46 -54.04
CA PRO A 216 -38.80 2.52 -55.07
C PRO A 216 -40.24 2.45 -54.52
N ALA A 217 -40.44 1.78 -53.39
CA ALA A 217 -41.73 1.68 -52.71
C ALA A 217 -42.09 2.91 -51.85
N GLY A 218 -41.16 3.84 -51.64
CA GLY A 218 -41.32 5.01 -50.79
C GLY A 218 -40.17 5.19 -49.78
N PRO A 219 -40.17 6.30 -49.02
CA PRO A 219 -39.15 6.56 -48.01
C PRO A 219 -39.31 5.64 -46.78
N VAL A 220 -38.18 5.21 -46.23
CA VAL A 220 -38.07 4.47 -44.97
C VAL A 220 -37.13 5.21 -44.01
N THR A 221 -37.37 5.07 -42.71
CA THR A 221 -36.50 5.64 -41.67
C THR A 221 -35.37 4.67 -41.34
N LEU A 222 -34.16 5.19 -41.16
CA LEU A 222 -33.04 4.46 -40.61
C LEU A 222 -32.98 4.73 -39.12
N THR A 223 -32.88 3.68 -38.32
CA THR A 223 -32.85 3.79 -36.87
C THR A 223 -31.43 3.90 -36.33
N GLN A 224 -30.46 3.26 -37.00
CA GLN A 224 -29.06 3.25 -36.57
C GLN A 224 -28.06 3.37 -37.74
N PHE A 225 -26.86 3.83 -37.40
CA PHE A 225 -25.69 3.90 -38.26
C PHE A 225 -24.50 3.20 -37.58
N ASN A 226 -23.94 2.18 -38.23
CA ASN A 226 -22.88 1.30 -37.71
C ASN A 226 -23.11 0.82 -36.26
N ASN A 227 -24.35 0.53 -35.88
CA ASN A 227 -24.68 0.10 -34.52
C ASN A 227 -25.87 -0.87 -34.49
N MET A 228 -26.21 -1.37 -33.30
CA MET A 228 -27.28 -2.36 -33.08
C MET A 228 -28.64 -1.81 -33.52
N VAL A 229 -29.35 -2.56 -34.37
CA VAL A 229 -30.59 -2.10 -35.01
C VAL A 229 -31.79 -2.30 -34.07
N GLU A 230 -32.56 -1.23 -33.88
CA GLU A 230 -33.81 -1.26 -33.13
C GLU A 230 -34.80 -2.30 -33.66
N ALA A 231 -35.67 -2.79 -32.77
CA ALA A 231 -36.71 -3.73 -33.14
C ALA A 231 -37.64 -3.13 -34.22
N GLY A 232 -37.82 -3.86 -35.32
CA GLY A 232 -38.57 -3.37 -36.49
C GLY A 232 -37.85 -2.33 -37.36
N GLY A 233 -36.61 -1.96 -37.03
CA GLY A 233 -35.86 -0.89 -37.69
C GLY A 233 -35.02 -1.32 -38.88
N ILE A 234 -34.34 -0.34 -39.49
CA ILE A 234 -33.34 -0.51 -40.54
C ILE A 234 -32.06 0.22 -40.11
N GLY A 235 -30.94 -0.50 -40.03
CA GLY A 235 -29.62 0.09 -39.80
C GLY A 235 -28.83 0.28 -41.08
N ALA A 236 -28.04 1.35 -41.15
CA ALA A 236 -27.05 1.55 -42.20
C ALA A 236 -25.65 1.18 -41.70
N PHE A 237 -24.93 0.32 -42.42
CA PHE A 237 -23.57 -0.09 -42.11
C PHE A 237 -22.63 0.27 -43.26
N THR A 238 -21.43 0.70 -42.93
CA THR A 238 -20.39 1.13 -43.87
C THR A 238 -19.09 0.36 -43.61
N ALA A 239 -18.05 0.64 -44.38
CA ALA A 239 -16.72 0.08 -44.14
C ALA A 239 -16.20 0.32 -42.70
N LEU A 240 -16.69 1.36 -42.01
CA LEU A 240 -16.35 1.66 -40.63
C LEU A 240 -16.79 0.59 -39.63
N TRP A 241 -17.78 -0.26 -39.98
CA TRP A 241 -18.20 -1.34 -39.08
C TRP A 241 -17.03 -2.29 -38.75
N GLY A 242 -16.19 -2.61 -39.73
CA GLY A 242 -15.13 -3.61 -39.60
C GLY A 242 -15.59 -4.99 -40.06
N THR A 243 -14.95 -6.05 -39.54
CA THR A 243 -15.15 -7.42 -40.03
C THR A 243 -16.10 -8.27 -39.18
N TYR A 244 -16.56 -7.78 -38.03
CA TYR A 244 -17.42 -8.55 -37.14
C TYR A 244 -18.77 -8.84 -37.79
N THR A 245 -19.41 -9.95 -37.43
CA THR A 245 -20.69 -10.34 -38.02
C THR A 245 -21.77 -9.30 -37.72
N ARG A 246 -22.50 -8.86 -38.76
CA ARG A 246 -23.65 -7.95 -38.59
C ARG A 246 -24.87 -8.67 -38.03
N GLN A 247 -24.83 -10.01 -37.94
CA GLN A 247 -25.86 -10.79 -37.27
C GLN A 247 -26.08 -10.34 -35.82
N ARG A 248 -25.03 -9.88 -35.13
CA ARG A 248 -25.13 -9.34 -33.77
C ARG A 248 -26.05 -8.11 -33.70
N ALA A 249 -26.08 -7.28 -34.73
CA ALA A 249 -26.88 -6.06 -34.77
C ALA A 249 -28.39 -6.31 -34.94
N VAL A 250 -28.78 -7.52 -35.35
CA VAL A 250 -30.17 -7.95 -35.51
C VAL A 250 -30.47 -9.19 -34.66
N GLU A 251 -29.74 -9.37 -33.57
CA GLU A 251 -29.94 -10.52 -32.67
C GLU A 251 -31.38 -10.55 -32.13
N GLY A 252 -31.97 -11.74 -32.14
CA GLY A 252 -33.37 -11.96 -31.73
C GLY A 252 -34.42 -11.56 -32.77
N ALA A 253 -34.03 -11.10 -33.97
CA ALA A 253 -34.97 -10.86 -35.06
C ALA A 253 -35.54 -12.18 -35.62
N ALA A 254 -36.83 -12.20 -35.94
CA ALA A 254 -37.46 -13.32 -36.62
C ALA A 254 -37.21 -13.28 -38.14
N ARG A 255 -37.06 -12.08 -38.69
CA ARG A 255 -36.77 -11.84 -40.12
C ARG A 255 -35.65 -10.83 -40.28
N VAL A 256 -34.76 -11.10 -41.23
CA VAL A 256 -33.60 -10.27 -41.55
C VAL A 256 -33.51 -10.10 -43.07
N THR A 257 -33.20 -8.89 -43.53
CA THR A 257 -32.87 -8.62 -44.93
C THR A 257 -31.66 -7.69 -44.97
N GLU A 258 -30.60 -8.08 -45.67
CA GLU A 258 -29.42 -7.26 -45.92
C GLU A 258 -29.41 -6.81 -47.38
N VAL A 259 -29.24 -5.51 -47.62
CA VAL A 259 -29.20 -4.90 -48.96
C VAL A 259 -27.92 -4.11 -49.12
N ALA A 260 -27.10 -4.47 -50.09
CA ALA A 260 -25.91 -3.72 -50.46
C ALA A 260 -26.25 -2.63 -51.48
N VAL A 261 -25.84 -1.39 -51.20
CA VAL A 261 -26.06 -0.21 -52.04
C VAL A 261 -24.72 0.43 -52.37
N ALA A 262 -24.41 0.57 -53.66
CA ALA A 262 -23.21 1.26 -54.15
C ALA A 262 -23.57 2.19 -55.31
N GLY A 263 -23.04 3.42 -55.29
CA GLY A 263 -23.36 4.43 -56.32
C GLY A 263 -24.85 4.75 -56.44
N GLY A 264 -25.59 4.73 -55.33
CA GLY A 264 -27.04 4.98 -55.29
C GLY A 264 -27.91 3.86 -55.87
N ARG A 265 -27.36 2.65 -56.06
CA ARG A 265 -28.08 1.49 -56.60
C ARG A 265 -27.85 0.24 -55.78
N VAL A 266 -28.87 -0.61 -55.69
CA VAL A 266 -28.74 -1.93 -55.07
C VAL A 266 -27.79 -2.80 -55.90
N THR A 267 -26.82 -3.43 -55.25
CA THR A 267 -25.87 -4.37 -55.85
C THR A 267 -26.08 -5.81 -55.39
N GLY A 268 -26.75 -6.01 -54.25
CA GLY A 268 -27.07 -7.34 -53.73
C GLY A 268 -28.16 -7.28 -52.66
N VAL A 269 -28.92 -8.37 -52.54
CA VAL A 269 -29.96 -8.56 -51.52
C VAL A 269 -29.81 -9.95 -50.94
N SER A 270 -29.86 -10.08 -49.62
CA SER A 270 -29.69 -11.32 -48.87
C SER A 270 -30.75 -11.44 -47.77
N PRO A 271 -31.33 -12.63 -47.55
CA PRO A 271 -32.26 -12.88 -46.44
C PRO A 271 -31.56 -13.12 -45.08
N THR A 272 -30.23 -12.97 -45.03
CA THR A 272 -29.43 -13.12 -43.81
C THR A 272 -28.44 -11.97 -43.68
N ALA A 273 -28.09 -11.63 -42.43
CA ALA A 273 -27.02 -10.66 -42.17
C ALA A 273 -25.67 -11.25 -42.59
N GLY A 274 -24.86 -10.43 -43.23
CA GLY A 274 -23.52 -10.78 -43.68
C GLY A 274 -22.47 -10.66 -42.58
N SER A 275 -21.28 -11.17 -42.89
CA SER A 275 -20.08 -11.04 -42.07
C SER A 275 -18.91 -10.53 -42.92
N GLY A 276 -17.83 -10.10 -42.27
CA GLY A 276 -16.65 -9.60 -42.95
C GLY A 276 -16.77 -8.13 -43.42
N PRO A 277 -15.70 -7.62 -44.04
CA PRO A 277 -15.56 -6.21 -44.35
C PRO A 277 -16.56 -5.75 -45.41
N ILE A 278 -17.07 -4.53 -45.25
CA ILE A 278 -17.90 -3.85 -46.26
C ILE A 278 -16.96 -3.08 -47.22
N PRO A 279 -17.08 -3.24 -48.55
CA PRO A 279 -16.26 -2.50 -49.50
C PRO A 279 -16.43 -0.98 -49.35
N ALA A 280 -15.35 -0.22 -49.57
CA ALA A 280 -15.41 1.24 -49.57
C ALA A 280 -16.41 1.75 -50.62
N GLY A 281 -17.22 2.75 -50.26
CA GLY A 281 -18.29 3.29 -51.12
C GLY A 281 -19.57 2.45 -51.16
N THR A 282 -19.62 1.32 -50.44
CA THR A 282 -20.84 0.51 -50.26
C THR A 282 -21.47 0.80 -48.90
N THR A 283 -22.78 1.00 -48.89
CA THR A 283 -23.61 1.03 -47.67
C THR A 283 -24.48 -0.22 -47.65
N ILE A 284 -24.51 -0.90 -46.50
CA ILE A 284 -25.42 -2.00 -46.23
C ILE A 284 -26.63 -1.46 -45.48
N LEU A 285 -27.83 -1.66 -46.02
CA LEU A 285 -29.09 -1.50 -45.26
C LEU A 285 -29.46 -2.85 -44.67
N LEU A 286 -29.49 -2.94 -43.35
CA LEU A 286 -29.80 -4.15 -42.60
C LEU A 286 -31.14 -3.97 -41.88
N GLY A 287 -32.16 -4.64 -42.40
CA GLY A 287 -33.51 -4.60 -41.86
C GLY A 287 -33.75 -5.69 -40.82
N ARG A 288 -34.45 -5.33 -39.75
CA ARG A 288 -34.93 -6.22 -38.68
C ARG A 288 -36.45 -6.26 -38.68
N ASP A 289 -37.03 -7.46 -38.72
CA ASP A 289 -38.47 -7.70 -38.66
C ASP A 289 -39.25 -6.84 -39.68
N ALA A 290 -40.03 -5.85 -39.24
CA ALA A 290 -40.74 -4.94 -40.15
C ALA A 290 -39.80 -4.19 -41.12
N GLY A 291 -38.58 -3.84 -40.68
CA GLY A 291 -37.56 -3.26 -41.53
C GLY A 291 -37.00 -4.26 -42.55
N ALA A 292 -36.93 -5.54 -42.20
CA ALA A 292 -36.56 -6.61 -43.14
C ALA A 292 -37.62 -6.75 -44.25
N ASP A 293 -38.90 -6.69 -43.86
CA ASP A 293 -40.04 -6.75 -44.79
C ASP A 293 -40.03 -5.56 -45.76
N ALA A 294 -39.66 -4.36 -45.30
CA ALA A 294 -39.54 -3.16 -46.12
C ALA A 294 -38.41 -3.26 -47.18
N LEU A 295 -37.34 -4.01 -46.88
CA LEU A 295 -36.20 -4.19 -47.78
C LEU A 295 -36.34 -5.40 -48.72
N ALA A 296 -37.18 -6.38 -48.39
CA ALA A 296 -37.27 -7.67 -49.07
C ALA A 296 -37.66 -7.57 -50.57
N GLY A 297 -38.34 -6.50 -50.97
CA GLY A 297 -38.81 -6.29 -52.34
C GLY A 297 -37.76 -5.71 -53.31
N LEU A 298 -36.59 -5.31 -52.80
CA LEU A 298 -35.53 -4.70 -53.60
C LEU A 298 -34.80 -5.72 -54.48
N ARG A 299 -34.30 -5.27 -55.63
CA ARG A 299 -33.51 -6.07 -56.57
C ARG A 299 -32.27 -5.32 -57.01
N PRO A 300 -31.19 -6.03 -57.41
CA PRO A 300 -30.03 -5.38 -58.01
C PRO A 300 -30.41 -4.44 -59.15
N GLY A 301 -29.88 -3.21 -59.11
CA GLY A 301 -30.18 -2.12 -60.05
C GLY A 301 -31.21 -1.09 -59.56
N ASP A 302 -32.03 -1.42 -58.56
CA ASP A 302 -33.04 -0.50 -58.01
C ASP A 302 -32.36 0.77 -57.43
N PRO A 303 -32.90 1.98 -57.67
CA PRO A 303 -32.36 3.21 -57.10
C PRO A 303 -32.66 3.27 -55.60
N VAL A 304 -31.63 3.57 -54.81
CA VAL A 304 -31.75 3.78 -53.36
C VAL A 304 -30.87 4.98 -52.99
N ASP A 305 -31.50 6.03 -52.50
CA ASP A 305 -30.82 7.21 -51.95
C ASP A 305 -30.81 7.11 -50.42
N VAL A 306 -29.64 7.23 -49.80
CA VAL A 306 -29.45 7.03 -48.36
C VAL A 306 -28.82 8.27 -47.77
N THR A 307 -29.48 8.85 -46.77
CA THR A 307 -29.03 10.07 -46.10
C THR A 307 -29.07 9.91 -44.59
N TRP A 308 -28.06 10.41 -43.89
CA TRP A 308 -28.04 10.42 -42.43
C TRP A 308 -27.25 11.60 -41.89
N ARG A 309 -27.54 11.98 -40.64
CA ARG A 309 -26.77 12.97 -39.87
C ARG A 309 -26.97 12.78 -38.37
N PRO A 310 -25.98 13.19 -37.55
CA PRO A 310 -26.23 13.42 -36.13
C PRO A 310 -27.20 14.59 -35.94
N LYS A 311 -28.01 14.53 -34.88
CA LYS A 311 -28.98 15.57 -34.51
C LYS A 311 -28.78 15.94 -33.02
N PRO A 312 -27.88 16.89 -32.73
CA PRO A 312 -27.66 17.42 -31.38
C PRO A 312 -28.92 18.08 -30.81
N SER A 313 -29.17 17.92 -29.52
CA SER A 313 -30.38 18.45 -28.86
C SER A 313 -30.42 19.97 -28.78
N ASP A 314 -29.28 20.64 -28.86
CA ASP A 314 -29.14 22.10 -28.84
C ASP A 314 -28.97 22.73 -30.24
N GLY A 315 -28.97 21.90 -31.30
CA GLY A 315 -28.79 22.35 -32.69
C GLY A 315 -27.37 22.78 -33.05
N SER A 316 -26.38 22.54 -32.19
CA SER A 316 -24.97 22.84 -32.47
C SER A 316 -24.40 22.01 -33.63
N THR A 317 -23.30 22.48 -34.21
CA THR A 317 -22.48 21.69 -35.15
C THR A 317 -21.31 21.11 -34.39
N LEU A 318 -21.18 19.78 -34.41
CA LEU A 318 -20.20 19.06 -33.60
C LEU A 318 -18.95 18.77 -34.42
N HIS A 319 -17.78 19.04 -33.84
CA HIS A 319 -16.49 18.57 -34.37
C HIS A 319 -16.16 17.18 -33.83
N ALA A 320 -16.36 16.97 -32.53
CA ALA A 320 -16.10 15.70 -31.88
C ALA A 320 -17.20 15.36 -30.87
N ALA A 321 -17.53 14.07 -30.74
CA ALA A 321 -18.43 13.60 -29.69
C ALA A 321 -18.13 12.14 -29.33
N VAL A 322 -18.22 11.84 -28.04
CA VAL A 322 -18.19 10.49 -27.50
C VAL A 322 -19.39 10.27 -26.58
N GLY A 323 -20.08 9.14 -26.75
CA GLY A 323 -21.19 8.74 -25.91
C GLY A 323 -20.77 8.48 -24.46
N GLY A 324 -21.74 8.52 -23.56
CA GLY A 324 -21.56 8.17 -22.16
C GLY A 324 -22.87 7.83 -21.46
N GLY A 325 -22.81 7.71 -20.14
CA GLY A 325 -23.91 7.27 -19.29
C GLY A 325 -24.68 8.43 -18.65
N ASN A 326 -24.65 8.48 -17.33
CA ASN A 326 -25.39 9.48 -16.56
C ASN A 326 -24.70 10.85 -16.56
N VAL A 327 -25.51 11.91 -16.60
CA VAL A 327 -25.06 13.27 -16.31
C VAL A 327 -24.79 13.38 -14.82
N LEU A 328 -23.55 13.71 -14.46
CA LEU A 328 -23.08 13.80 -13.07
C LEU A 328 -23.27 15.19 -12.48
N VAL A 329 -23.10 16.23 -13.31
CA VAL A 329 -23.28 17.63 -12.92
C VAL A 329 -24.10 18.32 -14.00
N ARG A 330 -25.12 19.06 -13.60
CA ARG A 330 -25.97 19.88 -14.47
C ARG A 330 -26.09 21.27 -13.87
N ASP A 331 -25.70 22.28 -14.61
CA ASP A 331 -25.76 23.68 -14.19
C ASP A 331 -25.08 23.96 -12.84
N GLY A 332 -23.92 23.33 -12.60
CA GLY A 332 -23.17 23.41 -11.35
C GLY A 332 -23.76 22.57 -10.21
N VAL A 333 -24.89 21.89 -10.43
CA VAL A 333 -25.55 21.05 -9.42
C VAL A 333 -25.20 19.58 -9.63
N VAL A 334 -24.64 18.95 -8.60
CA VAL A 334 -24.35 17.51 -8.58
C VAL A 334 -25.65 16.72 -8.61
N GLN A 335 -25.75 15.75 -9.52
CA GLN A 335 -26.92 14.90 -9.67
C GLN A 335 -26.86 13.73 -8.70
N ALA A 336 -27.97 13.43 -8.03
CA ALA A 336 -28.10 12.25 -7.19
C ALA A 336 -28.42 11.03 -8.07
N ILE A 337 -27.50 10.08 -8.15
CA ILE A 337 -27.68 8.84 -8.90
C ILE A 337 -27.93 7.70 -7.91
N ALA A 338 -29.04 6.98 -8.08
CA ALA A 338 -29.49 5.89 -7.22
C ALA A 338 -28.70 4.57 -7.44
N ASP A 339 -27.38 4.68 -7.54
CA ASP A 339 -26.43 3.58 -7.66
C ASP A 339 -25.32 3.77 -6.62
N ALA A 340 -25.30 2.91 -5.61
CA ALA A 340 -24.33 2.94 -4.52
C ALA A 340 -23.06 2.12 -4.84
N SER A 341 -22.89 1.63 -6.07
CA SER A 341 -21.72 0.84 -6.44
C SER A 341 -20.43 1.68 -6.48
N LEU A 342 -19.46 1.26 -5.69
CA LEU A 342 -18.09 1.74 -5.79
C LEU A 342 -17.40 1.05 -6.97
N ALA A 343 -16.84 1.84 -7.87
CA ALA A 343 -16.08 1.32 -9.00
C ALA A 343 -14.99 2.33 -9.41
N PRO A 344 -13.98 1.88 -10.18
CA PRO A 344 -13.19 2.79 -10.99
C PRO A 344 -14.12 3.55 -11.93
N ARG A 345 -13.92 4.86 -12.11
CA ARG A 345 -14.76 5.71 -12.95
C ARG A 345 -13.91 6.62 -13.82
N THR A 346 -14.44 6.92 -15.01
CA THR A 346 -13.97 7.99 -15.89
C THR A 346 -15.08 8.99 -16.09
N ALA A 347 -14.77 10.29 -16.04
CA ALA A 347 -15.73 11.34 -16.38
C ALA A 347 -15.07 12.48 -17.13
N VAL A 348 -15.88 13.20 -17.92
CA VAL A 348 -15.47 14.42 -18.59
C VAL A 348 -16.50 15.51 -18.32
N GLY A 349 -16.04 16.73 -18.10
CA GLY A 349 -16.88 17.87 -17.82
C GLY A 349 -16.28 19.18 -18.31
N PHE A 350 -17.05 20.25 -18.16
CA PHE A 350 -16.72 21.57 -18.69
C PHE A 350 -17.09 22.68 -17.71
N THR A 351 -16.36 23.79 -17.76
CA THR A 351 -16.73 25.04 -17.08
C THR A 351 -18.01 25.64 -17.68
N ALA A 352 -18.63 26.60 -16.98
CA ALA A 352 -19.90 27.20 -17.39
C ALA A 352 -19.88 27.82 -18.79
N ASP A 353 -18.75 28.38 -19.21
CA ASP A 353 -18.56 28.93 -20.56
C ASP A 353 -18.19 27.86 -21.61
N GLY A 354 -17.96 26.62 -21.20
CA GLY A 354 -17.52 25.51 -22.04
C GLY A 354 -16.09 25.61 -22.56
N ARG A 355 -15.29 26.58 -22.08
CA ARG A 355 -13.94 26.85 -22.59
C ARG A 355 -12.84 26.02 -21.93
N LYS A 356 -13.10 25.44 -20.76
CA LYS A 356 -12.19 24.50 -20.12
C LYS A 356 -12.84 23.13 -20.03
N MET A 357 -12.09 22.12 -20.42
CA MET A 357 -12.42 20.70 -20.28
C MET A 357 -11.69 20.12 -19.06
N ILE A 358 -12.38 19.29 -18.30
CA ILE A 358 -11.83 18.50 -17.20
C ILE A 358 -12.08 17.03 -17.53
N MET A 359 -11.04 16.21 -17.55
CA MET A 359 -11.14 14.76 -17.70
C MET A 359 -10.54 14.10 -16.48
N MET A 360 -11.25 13.18 -15.85
CA MET A 360 -10.81 12.56 -14.60
C MET A 360 -11.01 11.05 -14.64
N THR A 361 -10.02 10.34 -14.12
CA THR A 361 -10.15 8.95 -13.69
C THR A 361 -10.00 8.85 -12.18
N VAL A 362 -10.81 8.00 -11.57
CA VAL A 362 -10.64 7.55 -10.18
C VAL A 362 -10.46 6.05 -10.22
N ASP A 363 -9.34 5.56 -9.69
CA ASP A 363 -9.06 4.12 -9.62
C ASP A 363 -10.01 3.44 -8.64
N GLY A 364 -10.15 2.11 -8.73
CA GLY A 364 -11.03 1.35 -7.84
C GLY A 364 -10.74 -0.14 -7.85
N ARG A 365 -11.41 -0.89 -6.95
CA ARG A 365 -11.21 -2.36 -6.79
C ARG A 365 -9.77 -2.74 -6.42
N GLN A 366 -9.04 -1.83 -5.82
CA GLN A 366 -7.66 -2.02 -5.39
C GLN A 366 -7.48 -1.45 -3.98
N VAL A 367 -6.48 -1.95 -3.25
CA VAL A 367 -6.21 -1.48 -1.87
C VAL A 367 -5.93 0.03 -1.86
N ASP A 368 -5.24 0.53 -2.88
CA ASP A 368 -4.85 1.93 -2.98
C ASP A 368 -6.01 2.88 -3.34
N SER A 369 -7.15 2.35 -3.79
CA SER A 369 -8.35 3.14 -4.10
C SER A 369 -9.61 2.29 -4.05
N ARG A 370 -10.57 2.67 -3.19
CA ARG A 370 -11.87 2.00 -3.07
C ARG A 370 -12.77 2.19 -4.30
N GLY A 371 -12.48 3.19 -5.14
CA GLY A 371 -13.36 3.66 -6.20
C GLY A 371 -14.44 4.60 -5.68
N VAL A 372 -15.30 5.07 -6.58
CA VAL A 372 -16.34 6.03 -6.23
C VAL A 372 -17.68 5.63 -6.82
N THR A 373 -18.74 6.02 -6.10
CA THR A 373 -20.09 6.11 -6.66
C THR A 373 -20.13 7.21 -7.72
N GLN A 374 -21.14 7.15 -8.59
CA GLN A 374 -21.34 8.21 -9.59
C GLN A 374 -21.62 9.57 -8.95
N THR A 375 -22.31 9.59 -7.81
CA THR A 375 -22.59 10.84 -7.07
C THR A 375 -21.30 11.43 -6.49
N GLU A 376 -20.42 10.62 -5.90
CA GLU A 376 -19.09 11.07 -5.45
C GLU A 376 -18.24 11.58 -6.62
N MET A 377 -18.25 10.89 -7.76
CA MET A 377 -17.58 11.35 -8.98
C MET A 377 -18.09 12.73 -9.42
N GLY A 378 -19.41 12.94 -9.39
CA GLY A 378 -20.01 14.24 -9.68
C GLY A 378 -19.57 15.35 -8.73
N ARG A 379 -19.44 15.05 -7.41
CA ARG A 379 -18.88 16.00 -6.44
C ARG A 379 -17.43 16.35 -6.76
N MET A 380 -16.59 15.35 -7.05
CA MET A 380 -15.19 15.57 -7.41
C MET A 380 -15.05 16.41 -8.69
N MET A 381 -15.88 16.17 -9.70
CA MET A 381 -15.91 16.98 -10.91
C MET A 381 -16.35 18.43 -10.63
N ALA A 382 -17.36 18.64 -9.80
CA ALA A 382 -17.81 19.98 -9.38
C ALA A 382 -16.73 20.72 -8.55
N GLU A 383 -16.02 20.02 -7.66
CA GLU A 383 -14.90 20.56 -6.87
C GLU A 383 -13.75 21.04 -7.77
N LEU A 384 -13.51 20.37 -8.91
CA LEU A 384 -12.56 20.82 -9.93
C LEU A 384 -13.10 21.94 -10.84
N GLY A 385 -14.34 22.39 -10.66
CA GLY A 385 -14.95 23.49 -11.40
C GLY A 385 -15.80 23.07 -12.60
N ALA A 386 -16.18 21.80 -12.72
CA ALA A 386 -17.12 21.38 -13.75
C ALA A 386 -18.54 21.93 -13.46
N TYR A 387 -19.08 22.67 -14.41
CA TYR A 387 -20.47 23.15 -14.42
C TYR A 387 -21.42 22.12 -15.07
N THR A 388 -20.90 21.36 -16.03
CA THR A 388 -21.54 20.15 -16.57
C THR A 388 -20.55 19.01 -16.59
N ALA A 389 -20.97 17.79 -16.27
CA ALA A 389 -20.11 16.60 -16.36
C ALA A 389 -20.91 15.34 -16.72
N LEU A 390 -20.29 14.44 -17.47
CA LEU A 390 -20.85 13.16 -17.88
C LEU A 390 -19.97 12.02 -17.40
N ASN A 391 -20.59 10.96 -16.88
CA ASN A 391 -19.92 9.70 -16.60
C ASN A 391 -19.67 8.93 -17.90
N LEU A 392 -18.44 8.48 -18.10
CA LEU A 392 -18.04 7.59 -19.19
C LEU A 392 -17.95 6.13 -18.71
N ASP A 393 -17.53 5.20 -19.57
CA ASP A 393 -17.34 3.81 -19.13
C ASP A 393 -16.27 3.73 -18.03
N GLY A 394 -16.48 2.84 -17.08
CA GLY A 394 -15.65 2.70 -15.88
C GLY A 394 -15.10 1.29 -15.70
N GLY A 395 -14.84 0.90 -14.46
CA GLY A 395 -14.25 -0.41 -14.17
C GLY A 395 -12.88 -0.56 -14.85
N GLY A 396 -12.59 -1.74 -15.39
CA GLY A 396 -11.31 -2.02 -16.06
C GLY A 396 -11.08 -1.20 -17.34
N SER A 397 -12.11 -0.51 -17.85
CA SER A 397 -11.96 0.41 -18.99
C SER A 397 -11.31 1.73 -18.58
N SER A 398 -11.38 2.12 -17.29
CA SER A 398 -10.93 3.44 -16.80
C SER A 398 -9.45 3.62 -17.06
N THR A 399 -9.12 4.49 -18.02
CA THR A 399 -7.76 4.72 -18.47
C THR A 399 -7.57 6.21 -18.76
N LEU A 400 -6.57 6.83 -18.13
CA LEU A 400 -6.09 8.16 -18.45
C LEU A 400 -4.67 8.06 -19.00
N LEU A 401 -4.49 8.65 -20.17
CA LEU A 401 -3.23 8.72 -20.88
C LEU A 401 -2.73 10.16 -20.92
N ALA A 402 -1.46 10.37 -20.65
CA ALA A 402 -0.81 11.67 -20.84
C ALA A 402 0.62 11.50 -21.33
N ARG A 403 1.09 12.46 -22.12
CA ARG A 403 2.50 12.55 -22.52
C ARG A 403 3.28 13.26 -21.42
N GLU A 404 4.48 12.78 -21.13
CA GLU A 404 5.45 13.58 -20.37
C GLU A 404 6.09 14.65 -21.26
N PRO A 405 6.45 15.82 -20.73
CA PRO A 405 7.25 16.78 -21.46
C PRO A 405 8.50 16.15 -22.11
N GLY A 406 8.62 16.33 -23.43
CA GLY A 406 9.72 15.81 -24.23
C GLY A 406 9.58 14.34 -24.66
N ALA A 407 8.53 13.62 -24.23
CA ALA A 407 8.22 12.29 -24.73
C ALA A 407 7.51 12.35 -26.09
N ALA A 408 7.59 11.27 -26.88
CA ALA A 408 6.92 11.16 -28.17
C ALA A 408 5.56 10.44 -28.11
N ALA A 409 5.37 9.59 -27.11
CA ALA A 409 4.20 8.74 -26.91
C ALA A 409 3.55 9.03 -25.56
N VAL A 410 2.25 8.75 -25.44
CA VAL A 410 1.53 8.87 -24.16
C VAL A 410 1.84 7.67 -23.27
N GLN A 411 1.65 7.80 -21.96
CA GLN A 411 1.71 6.70 -20.99
C GLN A 411 0.44 6.65 -20.14
N VAL A 412 0.19 5.50 -19.51
CA VAL A 412 -0.92 5.33 -18.55
C VAL A 412 -0.52 6.00 -17.25
N GLU A 413 -1.37 6.88 -16.72
CA GLU A 413 -1.12 7.62 -15.47
C GLU A 413 -1.83 7.01 -14.26
N ASN A 414 -2.98 6.36 -14.49
CA ASN A 414 -3.76 5.70 -13.46
C ASN A 414 -3.42 4.19 -13.36
N SER A 415 -4.03 3.46 -12.43
CA SER A 415 -3.86 1.99 -12.29
C SER A 415 -5.10 1.24 -12.79
N PRO A 416 -5.07 0.65 -14.00
CA PRO A 416 -6.21 -0.11 -14.54
C PRO A 416 -6.60 -1.28 -13.63
N SER A 417 -7.88 -1.39 -13.27
CA SER A 417 -8.36 -2.37 -12.28
C SER A 417 -8.26 -3.84 -12.73
N ASP A 418 -8.02 -4.10 -14.01
CA ASP A 418 -7.79 -5.45 -14.55
C ASP A 418 -6.30 -5.86 -14.48
N GLY A 419 -5.45 -5.03 -13.89
CA GLY A 419 -3.98 -5.21 -13.82
C GLY A 419 -3.25 -4.83 -15.10
N SER A 420 -3.98 -4.53 -16.18
CA SER A 420 -3.46 -4.02 -17.45
C SER A 420 -4.54 -3.21 -18.16
N GLU A 421 -4.13 -2.41 -19.15
CA GLU A 421 -5.07 -1.63 -19.98
C GLU A 421 -6.03 -2.56 -20.74
N ARG A 422 -7.34 -2.38 -20.51
CA ARG A 422 -8.38 -3.12 -21.22
C ARG A 422 -8.52 -2.63 -22.66
N ALA A 423 -8.85 -3.54 -23.57
CA ALA A 423 -9.29 -3.16 -24.90
C ALA A 423 -10.67 -2.47 -24.84
N VAL A 424 -10.74 -1.22 -25.31
CA VAL A 424 -11.93 -0.36 -25.29
C VAL A 424 -12.35 0.00 -26.73
N PRO A 425 -13.64 0.34 -26.97
CA PRO A 425 -14.14 0.68 -28.30
C PRO A 425 -13.56 1.98 -28.84
N ASN A 426 -13.38 2.97 -27.96
CA ASN A 426 -13.11 4.34 -28.30
C ASN A 426 -12.63 5.16 -27.08
N GLY A 427 -12.31 6.41 -27.33
CA GLY A 427 -11.98 7.41 -26.33
C GLY A 427 -12.03 8.83 -26.88
N LEU A 428 -11.71 9.78 -26.00
CA LEU A 428 -11.60 11.19 -26.33
C LEU A 428 -10.14 11.62 -26.14
N ALA A 429 -9.54 12.19 -27.18
CA ALA A 429 -8.13 12.55 -27.20
C ALA A 429 -7.93 14.06 -27.32
N LEU A 430 -6.90 14.57 -26.65
CA LEU A 430 -6.39 15.93 -26.81
C LEU A 430 -5.22 15.94 -27.79
N TYR A 431 -5.19 16.97 -28.62
CA TYR A 431 -4.08 17.24 -29.53
C TYR A 431 -3.54 18.64 -29.27
N ALA A 432 -2.22 18.75 -29.20
CA ALA A 432 -1.54 20.02 -29.11
C ALA A 432 -1.24 20.57 -30.52
N PRO A 433 -1.09 21.89 -30.68
CA PRO A 433 -0.53 22.47 -31.89
C PRO A 433 0.78 21.81 -32.29
N GLN A 434 1.07 21.78 -33.60
CA GLN A 434 2.36 21.33 -34.09
C GLN A 434 3.46 22.24 -33.51
N GLY A 435 4.32 21.66 -32.68
CA GLY A 435 5.45 22.38 -32.09
C GLY A 435 6.58 22.60 -33.11
N SER A 436 7.43 23.58 -32.81
CA SER A 436 8.58 23.93 -33.65
C SER A 436 9.64 22.84 -33.72
N GLY A 437 9.64 21.86 -32.79
CA GLY A 437 10.72 20.90 -32.60
C GLY A 437 12.04 21.54 -32.16
N ARG A 438 12.05 22.84 -31.88
CA ARG A 438 13.22 23.58 -31.40
C ARG A 438 13.22 23.53 -29.88
N LEU A 439 14.40 23.23 -29.32
CA LEU A 439 14.56 23.13 -27.88
C LEU A 439 14.15 24.44 -27.18
N HIS A 440 13.15 24.33 -26.29
CA HIS A 440 12.60 25.39 -25.46
C HIS A 440 12.87 25.15 -23.97
N GLY A 441 12.83 23.89 -23.51
CA GLY A 441 13.07 23.53 -22.11
C GLY A 441 13.58 22.10 -21.94
N TYR A 442 13.86 21.73 -20.68
CA TYR A 442 14.19 20.37 -20.30
C TYR A 442 13.25 19.88 -19.21
N TRP A 443 12.82 18.63 -19.32
CA TRP A 443 12.15 17.91 -18.24
C TRP A 443 13.16 17.01 -17.54
N VAL A 444 13.56 17.41 -16.34
CA VAL A 444 14.67 16.81 -15.58
C VAL A 444 14.13 15.92 -14.48
N ARG A 445 14.62 14.68 -14.42
CA ARG A 445 14.12 13.64 -13.51
C ARG A 445 15.24 12.68 -13.12
N THR A 446 15.01 11.88 -12.08
CA THR A 446 15.79 10.67 -11.85
C THR A 446 15.49 9.66 -12.96
N ALA A 447 16.47 8.83 -13.33
CA ALA A 447 16.23 7.77 -14.31
C ALA A 447 15.33 6.67 -13.74
N SER A 448 15.48 6.34 -12.45
CA SER A 448 14.58 5.43 -11.73
C SER A 448 13.30 6.16 -11.34
N ASP A 449 12.16 5.52 -11.60
CA ASP A 449 10.84 5.96 -11.15
C ASP A 449 10.71 5.75 -9.63
N PRO A 450 10.34 6.78 -8.83
CA PRO A 450 10.13 6.63 -7.38
C PRO A 450 9.16 5.50 -6.99
N THR A 451 8.18 5.16 -7.81
CA THR A 451 7.20 4.09 -7.55
C THR A 451 7.75 2.68 -7.76
N ALA A 452 8.85 2.55 -8.52
CA ALA A 452 9.48 1.27 -8.85
C ALA A 452 10.89 1.12 -8.26
N ALA A 453 11.52 2.23 -7.85
CA ALA A 453 12.85 2.25 -7.27
C ALA A 453 12.93 1.40 -5.99
N PRO A 454 14.09 0.76 -5.71
CA PRO A 454 14.32 0.06 -4.45
C PRO A 454 14.04 0.95 -3.23
N GLY A 455 13.32 0.40 -2.25
CA GLY A 455 13.03 1.12 -1.01
C GLY A 455 12.46 0.22 0.07
N VAL A 456 12.30 0.82 1.25
CA VAL A 456 11.79 0.17 2.47
C VAL A 456 10.62 0.95 3.08
N SER A 457 9.95 1.75 2.25
CA SER A 457 8.70 2.42 2.64
C SER A 457 7.61 1.37 2.89
N PRO A 458 6.65 1.63 3.80
CA PRO A 458 5.48 0.77 3.97
C PRO A 458 4.73 0.48 2.67
N VAL A 459 4.76 1.44 1.73
CA VAL A 459 4.23 1.31 0.37
C VAL A 459 5.36 1.08 -0.64
N ARG A 460 5.06 0.41 -1.76
CA ARG A 460 6.04 0.12 -2.81
C ARG A 460 6.68 1.41 -3.35
N GLY A 461 8.00 1.39 -3.53
CA GLY A 461 8.77 2.49 -4.09
C GLY A 461 9.93 2.91 -3.19
N GLY A 462 10.71 3.88 -3.68
CA GLY A 462 11.92 4.36 -3.04
C GLY A 462 12.09 5.87 -3.19
N ARG A 463 13.20 6.38 -2.66
CA ARG A 463 13.54 7.82 -2.66
C ARG A 463 14.72 8.13 -3.58
N PRO A 464 14.59 7.99 -4.92
CA PRO A 464 15.69 8.27 -5.84
C PRO A 464 16.08 9.75 -5.87
N ASP A 465 15.25 10.64 -5.28
CA ASP A 465 15.55 12.03 -4.96
C ASP A 465 16.67 12.18 -3.90
N ARG A 466 17.04 11.10 -3.22
CA ARG A 466 18.09 11.04 -2.22
C ARG A 466 19.30 10.23 -2.72
N VAL A 467 20.48 10.60 -2.25
CA VAL A 467 21.75 9.92 -2.59
C VAL A 467 22.79 10.11 -1.48
N PHE A 468 23.66 9.13 -1.26
CA PHE A 468 24.72 9.20 -0.23
C PHE A 468 26.00 9.85 -0.78
N PRO A 469 26.77 10.56 0.08
CA PRO A 469 28.10 11.05 -0.25
C PRO A 469 28.98 9.97 -0.92
N GLY A 470 29.59 10.31 -2.06
CA GLY A 470 30.45 9.40 -2.81
C GLY A 470 29.73 8.38 -3.71
N LEU A 471 28.39 8.34 -3.68
CA LEU A 471 27.58 7.53 -4.59
C LEU A 471 26.99 8.39 -5.71
N SER A 472 26.34 7.71 -6.66
CA SER A 472 25.81 8.31 -7.88
C SER A 472 24.29 8.22 -7.97
N ARG A 473 23.71 9.09 -8.81
CA ARG A 473 22.32 9.02 -9.25
C ARG A 473 22.24 9.34 -10.73
N ARG A 474 21.61 8.47 -11.53
CA ARG A 474 21.40 8.76 -12.95
C ARG A 474 20.22 9.70 -13.14
N LEU A 475 20.43 10.75 -13.93
CA LEU A 475 19.40 11.74 -14.26
C LEU A 475 19.05 11.67 -15.74
N THR A 476 17.82 12.07 -16.07
CA THR A 476 17.36 12.27 -17.44
C THR A 476 17.00 13.74 -17.62
N ALA A 477 17.20 14.24 -18.84
CA ALA A 477 16.80 15.59 -19.25
C ALA A 477 16.19 15.51 -20.65
N ALA A 478 14.90 15.24 -20.72
CA ALA A 478 14.17 15.19 -21.99
C ALA A 478 13.99 16.62 -22.51
N GLY A 479 14.60 16.93 -23.65
CA GLY A 479 14.44 18.23 -24.31
C GLY A 479 13.04 18.34 -24.89
N HIS A 480 12.40 19.50 -24.71
CA HIS A 480 11.08 19.75 -25.26
C HIS A 480 10.98 21.13 -25.91
N ASP A 481 10.06 21.27 -26.87
CA ASP A 481 9.74 22.54 -27.52
C ASP A 481 8.67 23.33 -26.74
N GLU A 482 8.19 24.44 -27.32
CA GLU A 482 7.16 25.30 -26.72
C GLU A 482 5.81 24.61 -26.55
N THR A 483 5.57 23.46 -27.19
CA THR A 483 4.35 22.65 -27.02
C THR A 483 4.57 21.42 -26.14
N TYR A 484 5.72 21.35 -25.46
CA TYR A 484 6.18 20.20 -24.68
C TYR A 484 6.39 18.92 -25.52
N GLY A 485 6.42 19.03 -26.84
CA GLY A 485 6.79 17.95 -27.76
C GLY A 485 8.30 17.67 -27.71
N PRO A 486 8.75 16.50 -28.24
CA PRO A 486 10.16 16.12 -28.20
C PRO A 486 11.03 17.08 -29.01
N ALA A 487 12.10 17.59 -28.40
CA ALA A 487 13.07 18.46 -29.07
C ALA A 487 14.51 18.02 -28.76
N ALA A 488 15.34 17.91 -29.80
CA ALA A 488 16.71 17.46 -29.63
C ALA A 488 17.61 18.56 -29.04
N GLY A 489 18.43 18.18 -28.05
CA GLY A 489 19.56 18.98 -27.64
C GLY A 489 20.22 18.47 -26.38
N ALA A 490 21.52 18.14 -26.45
CA ALA A 490 22.28 17.74 -25.27
C ALA A 490 22.42 18.92 -24.27
N PRO A 491 22.06 18.75 -22.99
CA PRO A 491 22.21 19.80 -22.00
C PRO A 491 23.65 19.94 -21.51
N THR A 492 23.94 21.08 -20.93
CA THR A 492 25.02 21.25 -19.94
C THR A 492 24.39 21.26 -18.54
N TRP A 493 25.11 20.76 -17.55
CA TRP A 493 24.58 20.60 -16.20
C TRP A 493 25.22 21.57 -15.21
N ARG A 494 24.43 22.05 -14.25
CA ARG A 494 24.89 22.84 -13.10
C ARG A 494 24.24 22.30 -11.83
N VAL A 495 24.99 22.29 -10.74
CA VAL A 495 24.50 21.97 -9.39
C VAL A 495 24.60 23.22 -8.53
N ASP A 496 23.56 23.50 -7.73
CA ASP A 496 23.51 24.64 -6.83
C ASP A 496 22.91 24.27 -5.47
N PRO A 497 23.64 24.43 -4.34
CA PRO A 497 25.08 24.72 -4.26
C PRO A 497 25.96 23.59 -4.79
N ALA A 498 27.04 23.93 -5.51
CA ALA A 498 27.97 22.94 -6.09
C ALA A 498 28.77 22.11 -5.07
N VAL A 499 28.78 22.51 -3.79
CA VAL A 499 29.44 21.76 -2.70
C VAL A 499 28.77 20.39 -2.47
N HIS A 500 27.48 20.26 -2.81
CA HIS A 500 26.74 19.02 -2.62
C HIS A 500 26.95 18.01 -3.74
N GLY A 501 27.40 18.42 -4.92
CA GLY A 501 27.64 17.48 -6.01
C GLY A 501 28.02 18.10 -7.33
N ARG A 502 28.30 17.22 -8.29
CA ARG A 502 28.52 17.58 -9.70
C ARG A 502 27.77 16.61 -10.60
N VAL A 503 27.41 17.04 -11.80
CA VAL A 503 26.84 16.16 -12.82
C VAL A 503 27.81 16.07 -13.99
N ASP A 504 28.08 14.87 -14.46
CA ASP A 504 28.94 14.67 -15.64
C ASP A 504 28.16 14.83 -16.96
N ARG A 505 28.86 14.66 -18.07
CA ARG A 505 28.29 14.81 -19.43
C ARG A 505 27.21 13.77 -19.75
N ASP A 506 27.23 12.63 -19.06
CA ASP A 506 26.32 11.51 -19.29
C ASP A 506 25.08 11.61 -18.38
N GLY A 507 24.94 12.70 -17.61
CA GLY A 507 23.79 12.97 -16.75
C GLY A 507 23.86 12.24 -15.42
N VAL A 508 25.04 11.81 -14.97
CA VAL A 508 25.21 11.15 -13.67
C VAL A 508 25.58 12.19 -12.62
N PHE A 509 24.74 12.33 -11.60
CA PHE A 509 25.02 13.14 -10.42
C PHE A 509 25.94 12.36 -9.48
N HIS A 510 27.07 12.97 -9.11
CA HIS A 510 28.05 12.45 -8.15
C HIS A 510 27.92 13.25 -6.86
N ALA A 511 27.42 12.62 -5.82
CA ALA A 511 27.17 13.25 -4.53
C ALA A 511 28.46 13.52 -3.76
N LEU A 512 28.54 14.67 -3.11
CA LEU A 512 29.69 15.14 -2.34
C LEU A 512 29.29 15.39 -0.88
N VAL A 513 29.04 16.63 -0.48
CA VAL A 513 28.75 16.98 0.92
C VAL A 513 27.24 16.89 1.21
N PRO A 514 26.82 16.40 2.39
CA PRO A 514 25.41 16.37 2.78
C PRO A 514 24.70 17.73 2.63
N GLY A 515 23.45 17.71 2.17
CA GLY A 515 22.62 18.90 1.98
C GLY A 515 21.73 18.82 0.74
N ALA A 516 20.84 19.83 0.61
CA ALA A 516 19.96 19.95 -0.54
C ALA A 516 20.71 20.54 -1.74
N ALA A 517 20.49 19.96 -2.92
CA ALA A 517 21.09 20.39 -4.18
C ALA A 517 20.01 20.57 -5.24
N ASN A 518 20.03 21.68 -5.97
CA ASN A 518 19.22 21.83 -7.18
C ASN A 518 20.09 21.55 -8.40
N VAL A 519 19.71 20.57 -9.20
CA VAL A 519 20.40 20.18 -10.43
C VAL A 519 19.66 20.76 -11.62
N THR A 520 20.36 21.57 -12.42
CA THR A 520 19.81 22.24 -13.60
C THR A 520 20.44 21.70 -14.89
N ALA A 521 19.61 21.23 -15.81
CA ALA A 521 19.98 20.99 -17.20
C ALA A 521 19.72 22.26 -18.02
N ARG A 522 20.68 22.71 -18.83
CA ARG A 522 20.54 23.95 -19.62
C ARG A 522 21.26 23.90 -20.97
N ARG A 523 20.66 24.54 -21.97
CA ARG A 523 21.31 24.90 -23.25
C ARG A 523 20.73 26.21 -23.79
N GLY A 524 21.56 27.25 -23.86
CA GLY A 524 21.09 28.58 -24.24
C GLY A 524 20.07 29.13 -23.24
N ALA A 525 18.86 29.44 -23.70
CA ALA A 525 17.73 29.85 -22.85
C ALA A 525 16.92 28.66 -22.29
N ALA A 526 17.01 27.48 -22.90
CA ALA A 526 16.28 26.30 -22.46
C ALA A 526 16.88 25.75 -21.17
N SER A 527 16.03 25.52 -20.16
CA SER A 527 16.44 24.95 -18.88
C SER A 527 15.37 24.08 -18.25
N GLY A 528 15.78 23.19 -17.35
CA GLY A 528 14.93 22.42 -16.44
C GLY A 528 15.69 22.10 -15.16
N SER A 529 15.02 21.82 -14.06
CA SER A 529 15.70 21.54 -12.79
C SER A 529 15.01 20.46 -11.97
N LEU A 530 15.79 19.83 -11.09
CA LEU A 530 15.39 18.78 -10.17
C LEU A 530 16.08 19.00 -8.83
N GLY A 531 15.30 18.96 -7.74
CA GLY A 531 15.86 18.93 -6.39
C GLY A 531 16.34 17.53 -6.01
N LEU A 532 17.54 17.43 -5.46
CA LEU A 532 18.10 16.23 -4.87
C LEU A 532 18.55 16.51 -3.43
N THR A 533 18.60 15.47 -2.61
CA THR A 533 19.12 15.54 -1.25
C THR A 533 20.32 14.61 -1.10
N VAL A 534 21.47 15.17 -0.73
CA VAL A 534 22.64 14.39 -0.35
C VAL A 534 22.55 14.07 1.13
N LEU A 535 22.39 12.81 1.48
CA LEU A 535 22.18 12.34 2.86
C LEU A 535 23.45 12.40 3.71
N GLY A 536 23.34 12.01 4.99
CA GLY A 536 24.51 11.74 5.81
C GLY A 536 25.39 10.61 5.26
N PRO A 537 26.58 10.36 5.83
CA PRO A 537 27.44 9.26 5.41
C PRO A 537 26.72 7.91 5.44
N LEU A 538 26.97 7.07 4.44
CA LEU A 538 26.41 5.71 4.35
C LEU A 538 26.87 4.88 5.57
N ALA A 539 25.91 4.58 6.45
CA ALA A 539 26.14 3.81 7.67
C ALA A 539 26.00 2.30 7.43
N ARG A 540 25.07 1.89 6.56
CA ARG A 540 24.85 0.48 6.20
C ARG A 540 24.09 0.36 4.87
N ILE A 541 24.02 -0.87 4.35
CA ILE A 541 23.16 -1.26 3.23
C ILE A 541 22.38 -2.51 3.59
N ASP A 542 21.16 -2.62 3.11
CA ASP A 542 20.35 -3.83 3.16
C ASP A 542 19.78 -4.12 1.76
N SER A 543 19.34 -5.36 1.51
CA SER A 543 18.58 -5.74 0.33
C SER A 543 17.08 -5.53 0.55
N THR A 544 16.33 -5.29 -0.52
CA THR A 544 14.84 -5.18 -0.43
C THR A 544 14.16 -6.52 -0.12
N VAL A 545 14.90 -7.63 -0.16
CA VAL A 545 14.44 -8.98 0.18
C VAL A 545 15.49 -9.67 1.04
N GLU A 546 15.07 -10.48 2.01
CA GLU A 546 16.01 -11.24 2.87
C GLU A 546 16.64 -12.43 2.12
N ARG A 547 15.95 -13.00 1.13
CA ARG A 547 16.41 -14.10 0.28
C ARG A 547 15.72 -14.09 -1.07
N VAL A 548 16.32 -14.73 -2.07
CA VAL A 548 15.74 -14.93 -3.40
C VAL A 548 15.50 -16.41 -3.66
N GLY A 549 14.23 -16.80 -3.86
CA GLY A 549 13.85 -18.14 -4.32
C GLY A 549 13.52 -18.14 -5.81
N LEU A 550 14.13 -19.05 -6.58
CA LEU A 550 13.89 -19.24 -8.01
C LEU A 550 13.36 -20.65 -8.27
N THR A 551 12.40 -20.79 -9.18
CA THR A 551 11.68 -22.06 -9.42
C THR A 551 12.46 -23.11 -10.20
N GLY A 552 13.59 -22.76 -10.81
CA GLY A 552 14.40 -23.63 -11.66
C GLY A 552 15.12 -22.82 -12.74
N ARG A 553 15.66 -23.48 -13.79
CA ARG A 553 16.35 -22.78 -14.89
C ARG A 553 15.43 -21.75 -15.54
N ASP A 554 16.01 -20.61 -15.89
CA ASP A 554 15.33 -19.42 -16.43
C ASP A 554 14.33 -18.76 -15.45
N GLY A 555 14.12 -19.33 -14.26
CA GLY A 555 13.40 -18.68 -13.18
C GLY A 555 14.08 -17.38 -12.79
N SER A 556 13.30 -16.31 -12.61
CA SER A 556 13.81 -14.98 -12.33
C SER A 556 13.08 -14.28 -11.21
N ALA A 557 13.80 -13.47 -10.43
CA ALA A 557 13.26 -12.59 -9.41
C ALA A 557 14.01 -11.25 -9.41
N LEU A 558 13.44 -10.26 -8.73
CA LEU A 558 14.05 -8.94 -8.56
C LEU A 558 14.43 -8.72 -7.09
N PHE A 559 15.56 -8.07 -6.86
CA PHE A 559 15.85 -7.39 -5.60
C PHE A 559 16.57 -6.08 -5.85
N GLY A 560 16.46 -5.15 -4.91
CA GLY A 560 17.20 -3.89 -4.93
C GLY A 560 18.11 -3.75 -3.71
N VAL A 561 18.92 -2.70 -3.70
CA VAL A 561 19.83 -2.37 -2.59
C VAL A 561 19.44 -0.99 -2.06
N VAL A 562 19.25 -0.91 -0.74
CA VAL A 562 18.87 0.32 -0.04
C VAL A 562 19.98 0.67 0.95
N GLY A 563 20.46 1.90 0.88
CA GLY A 563 21.41 2.44 1.85
C GLY A 563 20.70 3.18 2.98
N TYR A 564 21.37 3.29 4.12
CA TYR A 564 20.91 4.08 5.26
C TYR A 564 22.04 4.95 5.79
N ASP A 565 21.72 6.17 6.24
CA ASP A 565 22.61 6.96 7.09
C ASP A 565 22.39 6.67 8.58
N GLY A 566 23.13 7.39 9.43
CA GLY A 566 23.05 7.25 10.89
C GLY A 566 21.74 7.73 11.51
N GLU A 567 20.91 8.46 10.76
CA GLU A 567 19.59 8.93 11.20
C GLU A 567 18.44 8.05 10.65
N GLY A 568 18.77 6.97 9.94
CA GLY A 568 17.77 6.10 9.33
C GLY A 568 17.14 6.69 8.07
N ASN A 569 17.69 7.75 7.48
CA ASN A 569 17.28 8.19 6.16
C ASN A 569 17.71 7.17 5.12
N THR A 570 16.82 6.87 4.17
CA THR A 570 17.06 5.85 3.15
C THR A 570 17.16 6.42 1.75
N ALA A 571 17.94 5.75 0.91
CA ALA A 571 17.96 5.97 -0.54
C ALA A 571 18.28 4.66 -1.29
N PRO A 572 17.72 4.43 -2.49
CA PRO A 572 18.16 3.34 -3.36
C PRO A 572 19.63 3.52 -3.74
N VAL A 573 20.38 2.44 -3.86
CA VAL A 573 21.76 2.49 -4.39
C VAL A 573 21.74 2.13 -5.87
N GLU A 574 22.36 2.95 -6.72
CA GLU A 574 22.47 2.67 -8.16
C GLU A 574 23.26 1.38 -8.40
N PRO A 575 22.84 0.50 -9.33
CA PRO A 575 23.61 -0.68 -9.71
C PRO A 575 25.06 -0.40 -10.11
N ALA A 576 25.34 0.80 -10.65
CA ALA A 576 26.68 1.24 -11.02
C ALA A 576 27.62 1.45 -9.82
N ASP A 577 27.08 1.66 -8.63
CA ASP A 577 27.84 1.81 -7.38
C ASP A 577 28.04 0.48 -6.64
N LEU A 578 27.48 -0.62 -7.16
CA LEU A 578 27.55 -1.94 -6.56
C LEU A 578 28.76 -2.73 -7.06
N LYS A 579 29.34 -3.52 -6.15
CA LYS A 579 30.20 -4.64 -6.50
C LYS A 579 29.51 -5.93 -6.06
N LEU A 580 29.27 -6.83 -7.01
CA LEU A 580 28.59 -8.10 -6.77
C LEU A 580 29.59 -9.25 -6.85
N GLU A 581 29.56 -10.14 -5.87
CA GLU A 581 30.26 -11.42 -5.89
C GLU A 581 29.24 -12.54 -5.75
N TYR A 582 29.17 -13.43 -6.74
CA TYR A 582 28.21 -14.53 -6.80
C TYR A 582 28.69 -15.64 -7.74
N ASP A 583 28.01 -16.78 -7.72
CA ASP A 583 28.26 -17.91 -8.62
C ASP A 583 27.69 -17.64 -10.04
N HIS A 584 28.59 -17.35 -10.98
CA HIS A 584 28.25 -17.08 -12.39
C HIS A 584 27.84 -18.32 -13.18
N ASP A 585 28.11 -19.53 -12.69
CA ASP A 585 27.67 -20.77 -13.32
C ASP A 585 26.24 -21.14 -12.91
N LEU A 586 25.77 -20.61 -11.78
CA LEU A 586 24.41 -20.79 -11.28
C LEU A 586 23.49 -19.63 -11.63
N LEU A 587 23.98 -18.38 -11.58
CA LEU A 587 23.15 -17.18 -11.66
C LEU A 587 23.63 -16.20 -12.73
N ARG A 588 22.69 -15.44 -13.29
CA ARG A 588 22.95 -14.20 -14.03
C ARG A 588 22.25 -13.06 -13.32
N ILE A 589 22.98 -12.03 -12.92
CA ILE A 589 22.43 -10.83 -12.28
C ILE A 589 22.65 -9.63 -13.21
N ALA A 590 21.57 -8.91 -13.55
CA ALA A 590 21.62 -7.75 -14.44
C ALA A 590 20.78 -6.59 -13.89
N PRO A 591 21.23 -5.32 -14.03
CA PRO A 591 20.45 -4.17 -13.61
C PRO A 591 19.21 -3.97 -14.50
N THR A 592 18.13 -3.47 -13.91
CA THR A 592 16.93 -2.98 -14.61
C THR A 592 16.96 -1.45 -14.70
N GLU A 593 16.10 -0.87 -15.54
CA GLU A 593 16.00 0.59 -15.69
C GLU A 593 15.62 1.30 -14.39
N ASP A 594 14.80 0.66 -13.55
CA ASP A 594 14.34 1.19 -12.27
C ASP A 594 15.39 1.08 -11.13
N GLY A 595 16.60 0.60 -11.43
CA GLY A 595 17.67 0.45 -10.44
C GLY A 595 17.59 -0.83 -9.59
N ASN A 596 16.69 -1.77 -9.94
CA ASN A 596 16.66 -3.11 -9.35
C ASN A 596 17.69 -4.04 -10.04
N LEU A 597 17.95 -5.19 -9.42
CA LEU A 597 18.76 -6.28 -9.96
C LEU A 597 17.86 -7.48 -10.29
N ALA A 598 17.85 -7.89 -11.55
CA ALA A 598 17.20 -9.10 -12.00
C ALA A 598 18.14 -10.30 -11.86
N VAL A 599 17.76 -11.26 -11.03
CA VAL A 599 18.47 -12.53 -10.82
C VAL A 599 17.79 -13.60 -11.66
N THR A 600 18.53 -14.26 -12.54
CA THR A 600 18.05 -15.39 -13.35
C THR A 600 18.86 -16.63 -13.06
N ALA A 601 18.20 -17.77 -12.86
CA ALA A 601 18.85 -19.07 -12.70
C ALA A 601 19.33 -19.64 -14.06
N LEU A 602 20.55 -20.18 -14.08
CA LEU A 602 21.16 -20.83 -15.25
C LEU A 602 21.10 -22.37 -15.18
N ARG A 603 20.74 -22.91 -14.02
CA ARG A 603 20.58 -24.35 -13.74
C ARG A 603 19.22 -24.63 -13.10
N ASP A 604 18.82 -25.89 -13.09
CA ASP A 604 17.52 -26.32 -12.53
C ASP A 604 17.52 -26.35 -11.00
N THR A 605 18.67 -26.57 -10.38
CA THR A 605 18.84 -26.58 -8.93
C THR A 605 20.17 -25.94 -8.52
N GLY A 606 20.22 -25.40 -7.31
CA GLY A 606 21.45 -24.90 -6.69
C GLY A 606 21.20 -23.90 -5.58
N ALA A 607 22.28 -23.52 -4.88
CA ALA A 607 22.27 -22.49 -3.85
C ALA A 607 23.55 -21.68 -3.96
N ALA A 608 23.45 -20.36 -3.80
CA ALA A 608 24.60 -19.46 -3.75
C ALA A 608 24.32 -18.25 -2.85
N LEU A 609 25.39 -17.64 -2.36
CA LEU A 609 25.34 -16.33 -1.72
C LEU A 609 25.67 -15.26 -2.75
N VAL A 610 24.88 -14.18 -2.76
CA VAL A 610 25.20 -12.96 -3.50
C VAL A 610 25.70 -11.94 -2.48
N THR A 611 27.00 -11.67 -2.50
CA THR A 611 27.58 -10.62 -1.67
C THR A 611 27.53 -9.30 -2.42
N VAL A 612 26.83 -8.32 -1.85
CA VAL A 612 26.71 -6.96 -2.37
C VAL A 612 27.63 -6.05 -1.57
N ARG A 613 28.48 -5.26 -2.23
CA ARG A 613 29.33 -4.26 -1.58
C ARG A 613 29.10 -2.86 -2.13
N VAL A 614 29.07 -1.88 -1.24
CA VAL A 614 28.98 -0.44 -1.52
C VAL A 614 29.99 0.29 -0.64
N GLY A 615 31.08 0.76 -1.23
CA GLY A 615 32.20 1.32 -0.46
C GLY A 615 32.74 0.32 0.57
N ARG A 616 32.57 0.63 1.86
CA ARG A 616 32.97 -0.24 2.99
C ARG A 616 31.85 -1.13 3.53
N GLN A 617 30.61 -0.90 3.09
CA GLN A 617 29.44 -1.63 3.57
C GLN A 617 29.21 -2.87 2.70
N SER A 618 28.71 -3.93 3.31
CA SER A 618 28.35 -5.17 2.62
C SER A 618 27.09 -5.78 3.20
N THR A 619 26.30 -6.42 2.35
CA THR A 619 25.19 -7.29 2.74
C THR A 619 25.23 -8.56 1.89
N VAL A 620 24.60 -9.63 2.36
CA VAL A 620 24.60 -10.94 1.71
C VAL A 620 23.17 -11.37 1.47
N VAL A 621 22.84 -11.68 0.21
CA VAL A 621 21.51 -12.17 -0.19
C VAL A 621 21.64 -13.65 -0.55
N PRO A 622 21.04 -14.56 0.23
CA PRO A 622 20.99 -15.97 -0.13
C PRO A 622 20.05 -16.20 -1.31
N VAL A 623 20.50 -16.98 -2.29
CA VAL A 623 19.72 -17.34 -3.48
C VAL A 623 19.62 -18.86 -3.58
N THR A 624 18.40 -19.36 -3.69
CA THR A 624 18.10 -20.79 -3.88
C THR A 624 17.37 -21.00 -5.19
N VAL A 625 17.76 -22.03 -5.95
CA VAL A 625 17.19 -22.40 -7.24
C VAL A 625 16.61 -23.80 -7.16
N GLY A 626 15.37 -23.94 -7.61
CA GLY A 626 14.62 -25.18 -7.59
C GLY A 626 14.18 -25.57 -6.18
N LEU A 627 13.25 -26.52 -6.13
CA LEU A 627 12.86 -27.23 -4.92
C LEU A 627 13.09 -28.73 -5.15
N THR A 628 13.50 -29.43 -4.11
CA THR A 628 13.55 -30.90 -4.11
C THR A 628 12.46 -31.43 -3.20
N ASP A 629 11.70 -32.42 -3.69
CA ASP A 629 10.71 -33.12 -2.89
C ASP A 629 11.43 -34.05 -1.90
N GLN A 630 11.23 -33.80 -0.61
CA GLN A 630 11.62 -34.70 0.46
C GLN A 630 10.39 -35.46 0.93
N PRO A 631 10.39 -36.81 0.91
CA PRO A 631 9.31 -37.60 1.48
C PRO A 631 9.08 -37.28 2.95
N VAL A 632 7.82 -37.06 3.33
CA VAL A 632 7.39 -36.82 4.71
C VAL A 632 6.50 -37.95 5.21
N ALA A 633 5.51 -38.37 4.40
CA ALA A 633 4.73 -39.58 4.66
C ALA A 633 4.25 -40.20 3.33
N ASP A 634 4.59 -41.46 3.09
CA ASP A 634 4.09 -42.28 1.98
C ASP A 634 2.81 -43.06 2.35
N PHE A 635 2.41 -43.03 3.63
CA PHE A 635 1.24 -43.71 4.18
C PHE A 635 1.24 -45.24 4.05
N GLU A 636 2.40 -45.87 3.81
CA GLU A 636 2.52 -47.34 3.86
C GLU A 636 2.27 -47.89 5.28
N ASP A 637 2.34 -47.03 6.30
CA ASP A 637 1.99 -47.30 7.69
C ASP A 637 0.56 -46.85 8.07
N ALA A 638 -0.35 -46.64 7.11
CA ALA A 638 -1.70 -46.10 7.33
C ALA A 638 -2.50 -46.80 8.46
N PHE A 639 -2.19 -48.05 8.81
CA PHE A 639 -2.81 -48.80 9.90
C PHE A 639 -2.43 -48.25 11.31
N ALA A 640 -1.35 -47.49 11.43
CA ALA A 640 -0.86 -46.91 12.67
C ALA A 640 -1.40 -45.48 12.93
N TRP A 641 -1.99 -44.85 11.91
CA TRP A 641 -2.61 -43.53 12.01
C TRP A 641 -3.91 -43.58 12.80
N LYS A 642 -4.23 -42.49 13.49
CA LYS A 642 -5.40 -42.41 14.38
C LYS A 642 -6.34 -41.29 13.93
N PHE A 643 -7.64 -41.55 14.09
CA PHE A 643 -8.66 -40.54 13.89
C PHE A 643 -8.87 -39.74 15.17
N SER A 644 -8.93 -38.42 15.05
CA SER A 644 -9.49 -37.54 16.08
C SER A 644 -10.37 -36.46 15.45
N GLN A 645 -11.09 -35.67 16.25
CA GLN A 645 -12.11 -34.76 15.73
C GLN A 645 -12.30 -33.50 16.58
N ALA A 646 -12.92 -32.49 15.97
CA ALA A 646 -13.63 -31.43 16.67
C ALA A 646 -15.07 -31.35 16.13
N ARG A 647 -16.06 -31.66 16.99
CA ARG A 647 -17.50 -31.59 16.67
C ARG A 647 -17.92 -32.39 15.42
N ALA A 648 -17.25 -33.51 15.17
CA ALA A 648 -17.51 -34.44 14.07
C ALA A 648 -17.43 -35.90 14.59
N SER A 649 -17.69 -36.89 13.74
CA SER A 649 -17.33 -38.29 13.99
C SER A 649 -16.70 -38.89 12.72
N GLY A 650 -16.04 -40.04 12.82
CA GLY A 650 -15.35 -40.63 11.66
C GLY A 650 -14.31 -41.69 12.00
N SER A 651 -13.49 -42.05 11.01
CA SER A 651 -12.40 -43.02 11.11
C SER A 651 -11.29 -42.77 10.08
N VAL A 652 -10.13 -43.38 10.31
CA VAL A 652 -9.06 -43.52 9.30
C VAL A 652 -8.77 -44.99 9.06
N ALA A 653 -8.40 -45.36 7.84
CA ALA A 653 -8.03 -46.74 7.47
C ALA A 653 -7.13 -46.78 6.23
N PRO A 654 -6.31 -47.83 6.03
CA PRO A 654 -5.61 -48.06 4.77
C PRO A 654 -6.58 -48.22 3.59
N ALA A 655 -6.22 -47.68 2.43
CA ALA A 655 -6.94 -47.85 1.16
C ALA A 655 -5.96 -47.79 -0.03
N PRO A 656 -6.38 -48.15 -1.26
CA PRO A 656 -5.55 -47.93 -2.44
C PRO A 656 -5.18 -46.45 -2.60
N GLY A 657 -3.88 -46.16 -2.63
CA GLY A 657 -3.33 -44.81 -2.79
C GLY A 657 -3.21 -44.39 -4.25
N HIS A 658 -2.67 -43.19 -4.46
CA HIS A 658 -2.19 -42.73 -5.75
C HIS A 658 -0.97 -43.56 -6.18
N THR A 659 -0.09 -43.87 -5.23
CA THR A 659 0.97 -44.87 -5.34
C THR A 659 0.97 -45.77 -4.11
N GLY A 660 0.81 -47.08 -4.28
CA GLY A 660 0.85 -48.00 -3.13
C GLY A 660 -0.36 -47.83 -2.19
N THR A 661 -0.08 -47.70 -0.90
CA THR A 661 -1.10 -47.62 0.16
C THR A 661 -1.36 -46.17 0.57
N GLY A 662 -2.60 -45.69 0.38
CA GLY A 662 -3.04 -44.37 0.86
C GLY A 662 -3.80 -44.43 2.19
N LEU A 663 -3.97 -43.26 2.82
CA LEU A 663 -4.77 -43.13 4.05
C LEU A 663 -6.18 -42.64 3.71
N LYS A 664 -7.19 -43.49 3.90
CA LYS A 664 -8.59 -43.11 3.79
C LYS A 664 -9.06 -42.45 5.08
N MET A 665 -9.75 -41.33 4.94
CA MET A 665 -10.46 -40.64 6.02
C MET A 665 -11.95 -40.63 5.72
N SER A 666 -12.77 -41.16 6.62
CA SER A 666 -14.23 -41.10 6.55
C SER A 666 -14.75 -40.24 7.70
N TYR A 667 -15.67 -39.32 7.45
CA TYR A 667 -16.15 -38.38 8.47
C TYR A 667 -17.60 -37.95 8.27
N ASP A 668 -18.21 -37.55 9.39
CA ASP A 668 -19.57 -37.04 9.48
C ASP A 668 -19.58 -35.63 10.09
N PHE A 669 -19.91 -34.65 9.26
CA PHE A 669 -20.05 -33.24 9.62
C PHE A 669 -21.50 -32.83 9.87
N SER A 670 -22.44 -33.79 9.95
CA SER A 670 -23.84 -33.56 10.33
C SER A 670 -24.07 -33.37 11.84
N GLN A 671 -23.02 -33.57 12.64
CA GLN A 671 -23.10 -33.66 14.11
C GLN A 671 -23.17 -32.31 14.82
N SER A 672 -22.89 -31.19 14.13
CA SER A 672 -22.88 -29.85 14.71
C SER A 672 -23.02 -28.78 13.63
N THR A 673 -23.56 -27.61 14.00
CA THR A 673 -23.60 -26.41 13.15
C THR A 673 -22.41 -25.46 13.38
N GLY A 674 -21.55 -25.73 14.37
CA GLY A 674 -20.28 -25.00 14.57
C GLY A 674 -19.22 -25.40 13.53
N THR A 675 -17.98 -24.94 13.67
CA THR A 675 -16.87 -25.42 12.82
C THR A 675 -16.52 -26.87 13.16
N ARG A 676 -16.53 -27.76 12.18
CA ARG A 676 -16.25 -29.20 12.30
C ARG A 676 -14.89 -29.52 11.69
N ALA A 677 -14.18 -30.48 12.26
CA ALA A 677 -12.93 -30.96 11.69
C ALA A 677 -12.73 -32.45 11.96
N ALA A 678 -12.18 -33.15 10.97
CA ALA A 678 -11.78 -34.55 11.02
C ALA A 678 -10.27 -34.65 10.80
N TYR A 679 -9.55 -35.16 11.81
CA TYR A 679 -8.09 -35.19 11.86
C TYR A 679 -7.56 -36.60 11.59
N ALA A 680 -6.48 -36.67 10.81
CA ALA A 680 -5.60 -37.83 10.69
C ALA A 680 -4.31 -37.53 11.46
N ASP A 681 -4.15 -38.16 12.62
CA ASP A 681 -2.97 -38.02 13.48
C ASP A 681 -1.95 -39.14 13.18
N PRO A 682 -0.69 -38.79 12.88
CA PRO A 682 0.38 -39.77 12.71
C PRO A 682 0.71 -40.47 14.05
N PRO A 683 1.34 -41.67 14.01
CA PRO A 683 1.70 -42.42 15.22
C PRO A 683 2.70 -41.67 16.12
N ALA A 684 3.51 -40.78 15.54
CA ALA A 684 4.39 -39.83 16.22
C ALA A 684 4.46 -38.54 15.38
N TRP A 685 4.99 -37.46 15.95
CA TRP A 685 5.23 -36.24 15.19
C TRP A 685 6.30 -36.52 14.13
N ILE A 686 6.11 -35.98 12.92
CA ILE A 686 7.01 -36.23 11.79
C ILE A 686 7.94 -35.04 11.64
N GLU A 687 9.22 -35.21 12.00
CA GLU A 687 10.25 -34.19 11.79
C GLU A 687 10.54 -34.01 10.30
N VAL A 688 10.61 -32.76 9.84
CA VAL A 688 10.84 -32.43 8.43
C VAL A 688 12.22 -31.78 8.28
N PRO A 689 13.15 -32.38 7.51
CA PRO A 689 14.47 -31.80 7.31
C PRO A 689 14.44 -30.51 6.48
N GLY A 690 15.42 -29.64 6.72
CA GLY A 690 15.62 -28.42 5.93
C GLY A 690 14.59 -27.32 6.17
N GLN A 691 14.40 -26.46 5.18
CA GLN A 691 13.51 -25.29 5.25
C GLN A 691 12.41 -25.36 4.18
N PRO A 692 11.41 -26.26 4.29
CA PRO A 692 10.38 -26.40 3.27
C PRO A 692 9.65 -25.09 2.99
N GLN A 693 9.51 -24.76 1.70
CA GLN A 693 8.73 -23.61 1.23
C GLN A 693 7.25 -23.97 0.97
N ALA A 694 6.98 -25.26 0.76
CA ALA A 694 5.64 -25.80 0.62
C ALA A 694 5.63 -27.27 1.04
N PHE A 695 4.44 -27.81 1.27
CA PHE A 695 4.19 -29.24 1.34
C PHE A 695 3.29 -29.63 0.18
N GLY A 696 3.47 -30.80 -0.40
CA GLY A 696 2.59 -31.32 -1.44
C GLY A 696 2.04 -32.68 -1.05
N MET A 697 0.81 -32.99 -1.43
CA MET A 697 0.25 -34.34 -1.31
C MET A 697 -0.80 -34.60 -2.39
N TRP A 698 -1.02 -35.87 -2.73
CA TRP A 698 -2.14 -36.28 -3.55
C TRP A 698 -3.39 -36.45 -2.69
N ILE A 699 -4.52 -35.89 -3.15
CA ILE A 699 -5.81 -36.01 -2.47
C ILE A 699 -6.86 -36.49 -3.47
N TYR A 700 -7.48 -37.63 -3.17
CA TYR A 700 -8.65 -38.12 -3.87
C TYR A 700 -9.90 -37.45 -3.28
N GLY A 701 -10.45 -36.49 -4.04
CA GLY A 701 -11.62 -35.71 -3.64
C GLY A 701 -12.94 -36.31 -4.12
N ASN A 702 -14.03 -35.94 -3.44
CA ASN A 702 -15.40 -36.27 -3.83
C ASN A 702 -16.27 -35.01 -4.11
N GLY A 703 -15.65 -33.83 -4.18
CA GLY A 703 -16.28 -32.58 -4.62
C GLY A 703 -17.24 -31.93 -3.62
N ARG A 704 -17.14 -32.25 -2.32
CA ARG A 704 -18.07 -31.79 -1.28
C ARG A 704 -17.72 -30.43 -0.68
N GLY A 705 -16.51 -29.92 -0.92
CA GLY A 705 -16.10 -28.56 -0.54
C GLY A 705 -15.43 -28.45 0.83
N GLU A 706 -15.04 -29.54 1.49
CA GLU A 706 -14.23 -29.46 2.72
C GLU A 706 -12.88 -28.77 2.49
N TRP A 707 -12.33 -28.17 3.55
CA TRP A 707 -11.07 -27.43 3.52
C TRP A 707 -9.88 -28.26 4.01
N PRO A 708 -8.98 -28.75 3.14
CA PRO A 708 -7.82 -29.53 3.54
C PRO A 708 -6.77 -28.63 4.19
N SER A 709 -6.17 -29.12 5.28
CA SER A 709 -5.25 -28.37 6.12
C SER A 709 -4.14 -29.27 6.67
N LEU A 710 -2.90 -28.76 6.70
CA LEU A 710 -1.75 -29.40 7.32
C LEU A 710 -1.34 -28.62 8.56
N HIS A 711 -1.23 -29.28 9.70
CA HIS A 711 -0.87 -28.66 10.98
C HIS A 711 0.59 -28.99 11.31
N LEU A 712 1.40 -27.96 11.49
CA LEU A 712 2.83 -28.02 11.79
C LEU A 712 3.14 -27.32 13.11
N HIS A 713 4.26 -27.67 13.74
CA HIS A 713 4.92 -26.83 14.72
C HIS A 713 6.31 -26.47 14.23
N ASP A 714 6.76 -25.26 14.54
CA ASP A 714 8.12 -24.80 14.25
C ASP A 714 9.12 -25.09 15.39
N ALA A 715 10.35 -24.64 15.23
CA ALA A 715 11.45 -24.88 16.19
C ALA A 715 11.21 -24.24 17.58
N GLN A 716 10.30 -23.28 17.69
CA GLN A 716 9.90 -22.63 18.95
C GLN A 716 8.57 -23.18 19.48
N ASP A 717 8.08 -24.26 18.86
CA ASP A 717 6.80 -24.91 19.17
C ASP A 717 5.57 -24.06 18.82
N THR A 718 5.72 -23.04 17.95
CA THR A 718 4.60 -22.25 17.42
C THR A 718 3.80 -23.08 16.43
N GLN A 719 2.48 -23.05 16.56
CA GLN A 719 1.55 -23.80 15.70
C GLN A 719 1.27 -23.07 14.39
N HIS A 720 1.37 -23.79 13.28
CA HIS A 720 1.07 -23.30 11.94
C HIS A 720 0.05 -24.22 11.26
N VAL A 721 -1.01 -23.65 10.68
CA VAL A 721 -1.99 -24.38 9.89
C VAL A 721 -1.89 -23.93 8.44
N LEU A 722 -1.35 -24.79 7.59
CA LEU A 722 -1.24 -24.55 6.16
C LEU A 722 -2.52 -25.01 5.48
N ARG A 723 -3.16 -24.14 4.70
CA ARG A 723 -4.46 -24.42 4.09
C ARG A 723 -4.34 -24.62 2.58
N GLY A 724 -4.96 -25.68 2.08
CA GLY A 724 -5.09 -25.95 0.65
C GLY A 724 -6.37 -25.34 0.05
N PRO A 725 -6.62 -25.51 -1.25
CA PRO A 725 -7.90 -25.15 -1.87
C PRO A 725 -9.01 -26.08 -1.39
N TYR A 726 -10.24 -25.56 -1.29
CA TYR A 726 -11.44 -26.37 -0.99
C TYR A 726 -11.57 -27.55 -1.97
N ILE A 727 -11.93 -28.73 -1.47
CA ILE A 727 -12.08 -29.96 -2.27
C ILE A 727 -13.39 -29.92 -3.08
N THR A 728 -13.38 -29.15 -4.17
CA THR A 728 -14.51 -29.05 -5.13
C THR A 728 -14.33 -29.97 -6.36
N TRP A 729 -13.29 -30.81 -6.36
CA TRP A 729 -13.00 -31.75 -7.44
C TRP A 729 -13.33 -33.19 -7.04
N THR A 730 -13.51 -34.03 -8.07
CA THR A 730 -13.62 -35.49 -7.92
C THR A 730 -12.37 -36.16 -8.49
N GLY A 731 -11.84 -37.18 -7.81
CA GLY A 731 -10.64 -37.91 -8.22
C GLY A 731 -9.34 -37.35 -7.62
N TRP A 732 -8.20 -37.89 -8.06
CA TRP A 732 -6.87 -37.48 -7.60
C TRP A 732 -6.48 -36.09 -8.09
N LYS A 733 -6.00 -35.26 -7.16
CA LYS A 733 -5.36 -33.97 -7.47
C LYS A 733 -4.19 -33.75 -6.52
N TYR A 734 -3.07 -33.30 -7.07
CA TYR A 734 -1.94 -32.86 -6.27
C TYR A 734 -2.24 -31.48 -5.67
N VAL A 735 -2.10 -31.37 -4.36
CA VAL A 735 -2.39 -30.16 -3.59
C VAL A 735 -1.12 -29.69 -2.90
N GLU A 736 -0.78 -28.43 -3.09
CA GLU A 736 0.33 -27.77 -2.40
C GLU A 736 -0.19 -26.87 -1.27
N PHE A 737 0.51 -26.91 -0.13
CA PHE A 737 0.31 -26.09 1.06
C PHE A 737 1.55 -25.21 1.24
N ALA A 738 1.43 -23.91 0.95
CA ALA A 738 2.56 -22.98 1.10
C ALA A 738 2.93 -22.79 2.58
N VAL A 739 4.22 -22.76 2.88
CA VAL A 739 4.73 -22.42 4.21
C VAL A 739 4.86 -20.88 4.29
N PRO A 740 4.21 -20.22 5.26
CA PRO A 740 4.27 -18.77 5.38
C PRO A 740 5.67 -18.28 5.77
N ALA A 741 5.96 -17.01 5.44
CA ALA A 741 7.18 -16.36 5.92
C ALA A 741 7.19 -16.29 7.46
N GLY A 742 8.38 -16.35 8.06
CA GLY A 742 8.57 -16.29 9.51
C GLY A 742 8.52 -17.64 10.24
N VAL A 743 8.12 -18.73 9.57
CA VAL A 743 8.25 -20.10 10.12
C VAL A 743 9.72 -20.40 10.40
N GLN A 744 9.97 -20.95 11.59
CA GLN A 744 11.30 -21.32 12.03
C GLN A 744 11.53 -22.82 11.84
N TYR A 745 12.77 -23.20 11.56
CA TYR A 745 13.09 -24.59 11.21
C TYR A 745 14.05 -25.21 12.23
N PRO A 746 14.00 -26.54 12.46
CA PRO A 746 13.16 -27.53 11.77
C PRO A 746 11.68 -27.41 12.12
N VAL A 747 10.81 -27.85 11.21
CA VAL A 747 9.36 -28.00 11.46
C VAL A 747 9.01 -29.46 11.64
N ARG A 748 7.91 -29.70 12.34
CA ARG A 748 7.38 -31.04 12.58
C ARG A 748 5.89 -31.10 12.30
N VAL A 749 5.45 -32.09 11.51
CA VAL A 749 4.04 -32.29 11.17
C VAL A 749 3.32 -32.90 12.36
N ARG A 750 2.25 -32.23 12.80
CA ARG A 750 1.38 -32.71 13.88
C ARG A 750 0.25 -33.59 13.36
N ARG A 751 -0.39 -33.19 12.25
CA ARG A 751 -1.55 -33.89 11.64
C ARG A 751 -1.94 -33.29 10.29
N PHE A 752 -2.65 -34.06 9.47
CA PHE A 752 -3.47 -33.57 8.36
C PHE A 752 -4.95 -33.56 8.77
N TYR A 753 -5.74 -32.64 8.23
CA TYR A 753 -7.17 -32.63 8.48
C TYR A 753 -7.99 -31.90 7.43
N VAL A 754 -9.30 -32.17 7.46
CA VAL A 754 -10.30 -31.42 6.70
C VAL A 754 -11.26 -30.72 7.65
N ALA A 755 -11.68 -29.50 7.29
CA ALA A 755 -12.62 -28.70 8.07
C ALA A 755 -13.82 -28.23 7.25
N GLU A 756 -14.96 -28.09 7.91
CA GLU A 756 -16.17 -27.45 7.39
C GLU A 756 -16.60 -26.34 8.34
N THR A 757 -16.74 -25.14 7.78
CA THR A 757 -17.03 -23.89 8.50
C THR A 757 -18.44 -23.35 8.20
N ASN A 758 -19.06 -23.81 7.11
CA ASN A 758 -20.42 -23.45 6.75
C ASN A 758 -21.42 -24.25 7.61
N ALA A 759 -22.19 -23.54 8.43
CA ALA A 759 -23.19 -24.13 9.30
C ALA A 759 -24.28 -24.90 8.51
N ALA A 760 -24.59 -24.48 7.28
CA ALA A 760 -25.62 -25.09 6.44
C ALA A 760 -25.15 -26.38 5.72
N ALA A 761 -23.84 -26.62 5.63
CA ALA A 761 -23.27 -27.74 4.90
C ALA A 761 -23.17 -29.02 5.77
N GLN A 762 -24.28 -29.73 5.97
CA GLN A 762 -24.33 -30.94 6.81
C GLN A 762 -24.24 -32.20 5.94
N TYR A 763 -23.14 -32.96 6.03
CA TYR A 763 -22.91 -34.13 5.18
C TYR A 763 -21.93 -35.13 5.79
N THR A 764 -21.96 -36.36 5.25
CA THR A 764 -20.89 -37.36 5.41
C THR A 764 -20.06 -37.42 4.14
N ASN A 765 -18.76 -37.66 4.27
CA ASN A 765 -17.86 -37.81 3.12
C ASN A 765 -16.67 -38.70 3.47
N GLU A 766 -15.94 -39.13 2.45
CA GLU A 766 -14.62 -39.73 2.59
C GLU A 766 -13.64 -39.15 1.57
N ILE A 767 -12.35 -39.17 1.90
CA ILE A 767 -11.23 -38.83 1.01
C ILE A 767 -10.11 -39.83 1.21
N VAL A 768 -9.18 -39.91 0.25
CA VAL A 768 -7.91 -40.64 0.41
C VAL A 768 -6.77 -39.64 0.20
N ILE A 769 -5.78 -39.65 1.10
CA ILE A 769 -4.55 -38.87 0.96
C ILE A 769 -3.36 -39.79 0.74
N ASP A 770 -2.37 -39.30 -0.02
CA ASP A 770 -1.16 -40.06 -0.34
C ASP A 770 0.03 -39.13 -0.66
N ASP A 771 1.26 -39.66 -0.63
CA ASP A 771 2.52 -38.99 -1.02
C ASP A 771 2.71 -37.59 -0.42
N LEU A 772 2.67 -37.45 0.91
CA LEU A 772 3.01 -36.19 1.56
C LEU A 772 4.53 -35.95 1.42
N VAL A 773 4.89 -34.88 0.72
CA VAL A 773 6.27 -34.42 0.51
C VAL A 773 6.45 -32.98 1.01
N ALA A 774 7.67 -32.67 1.44
CA ALA A 774 8.14 -31.34 1.76
C ALA A 774 8.97 -30.79 0.58
N LYS A 775 8.65 -29.61 0.09
CA LYS A 775 9.36 -28.95 -1.00
C LYS A 775 10.48 -28.09 -0.44
N VAL A 776 11.67 -28.67 -0.36
CA VAL A 776 12.82 -28.07 0.33
C VAL A 776 13.76 -27.44 -0.70
N PRO A 777 14.12 -26.16 -0.57
CA PRO A 777 15.17 -25.56 -1.39
C PRO A 777 16.54 -26.12 -0.97
N PRO A 778 17.54 -26.12 -1.87
CA PRO A 778 18.91 -26.42 -1.48
C PRO A 778 19.36 -25.53 -0.31
N SER A 779 20.06 -26.11 0.67
CA SER A 779 20.53 -25.39 1.84
C SER A 779 21.63 -24.39 1.48
N VAL A 780 21.57 -23.21 2.09
CA VAL A 780 22.60 -22.19 2.00
C VAL A 780 22.83 -21.59 3.38
N ASP A 781 24.07 -21.67 3.86
CA ASP A 781 24.45 -21.07 5.14
C ASP A 781 24.75 -19.58 4.93
N ALA A 782 23.80 -18.74 5.31
CA ALA A 782 23.98 -17.30 5.32
C ALA A 782 24.75 -16.89 6.59
N PRO A 783 25.64 -15.88 6.52
CA PRO A 783 26.23 -15.29 7.72
C PRO A 783 25.13 -14.78 8.66
N ALA A 784 25.30 -14.99 9.97
CA ALA A 784 24.40 -14.39 10.95
C ALA A 784 24.50 -12.85 10.88
N GLU A 785 23.36 -12.17 10.82
CA GLU A 785 23.32 -10.72 10.93
C GLU A 785 23.49 -10.30 12.39
N GLU A 786 24.32 -9.28 12.61
CA GLU A 786 24.46 -8.69 13.94
C GLU A 786 23.14 -8.01 14.37
N PRO A 787 22.63 -8.28 15.59
CA PRO A 787 21.47 -7.57 16.11
C PRO A 787 21.71 -6.06 16.14
N ARG A 788 20.76 -5.30 15.59
CA ARG A 788 20.81 -3.83 15.54
C ARG A 788 19.71 -3.27 16.43
N THR A 789 20.04 -2.19 17.14
CA THR A 789 19.08 -1.40 17.91
C THR A 789 19.39 0.08 17.72
N ASP A 790 18.35 0.92 17.63
CA ASP A 790 18.54 2.38 17.61
C ASP A 790 19.20 2.86 18.91
N ARG A 791 19.94 3.96 18.79
CA ARG A 791 20.62 4.61 19.91
C ARG A 791 19.69 5.18 20.97
N VAL A 792 18.39 5.28 20.71
CA VAL A 792 17.38 5.59 21.72
C VAL A 792 17.41 4.58 22.86
N VAL A 793 17.76 3.31 22.60
CA VAL A 793 17.83 2.29 23.66
C VAL A 793 19.12 2.45 24.46
N VAL A 794 18.98 2.66 25.77
CA VAL A 794 20.09 2.73 26.72
C VAL A 794 20.75 1.35 26.80
N ARG A 795 22.02 1.25 26.40
CA ARG A 795 22.80 -0.01 26.49
C ARG A 795 23.55 -0.15 27.80
N ASP A 796 23.95 0.98 28.38
CA ASP A 796 24.70 1.08 29.62
C ASP A 796 24.20 2.30 30.42
N GLY A 797 23.72 2.06 31.63
CA GLY A 797 23.16 3.07 32.55
C GLY A 797 21.64 3.03 32.67
N THR A 798 21.07 4.07 33.25
CA THR A 798 19.62 4.22 33.50
C THR A 798 19.11 5.59 33.04
N VAL A 799 17.79 5.73 32.89
CA VAL A 799 17.13 7.02 32.61
C VAL A 799 16.79 7.83 33.86
N ASP A 800 17.19 7.37 35.06
CA ASP A 800 16.85 8.01 36.36
C ASP A 800 17.29 9.49 36.45
N GLY A 801 18.33 9.87 35.71
CA GLY A 801 18.85 11.24 35.67
C GLY A 801 18.05 12.21 34.80
N ALA A 802 17.05 11.73 34.05
CA ALA A 802 16.27 12.57 33.14
C ALA A 802 15.38 13.59 33.89
N PRO A 803 15.14 14.79 33.33
CA PRO A 803 14.27 15.81 33.93
C PRO A 803 12.86 15.32 34.32
N TRP A 804 12.32 14.37 33.56
CA TRP A 804 11.11 13.63 33.86
C TRP A 804 11.06 12.32 33.05
N ARG A 805 10.17 11.40 33.45
CA ARG A 805 10.11 10.06 32.86
C ARG A 805 8.67 9.60 32.67
N PHE A 806 8.44 8.70 31.71
CA PHE A 806 7.16 7.98 31.59
C PHE A 806 7.43 6.50 31.27
N ALA A 807 6.54 5.61 31.72
CA ALA A 807 6.66 4.18 31.48
C ALA A 807 5.63 3.68 30.46
N VAL A 808 5.96 2.60 29.76
CA VAL A 808 5.07 1.91 28.82
C VAL A 808 5.06 0.41 29.12
N MET A 809 3.86 -0.16 29.15
CA MET A 809 3.63 -1.61 29.23
C MET A 809 2.60 -2.03 28.19
N SER A 810 2.66 -3.29 27.73
CA SER A 810 1.76 -3.83 26.70
C SER A 810 1.59 -5.34 26.86
N ASP A 811 0.56 -5.93 26.26
CA ASP A 811 0.49 -7.38 26.00
C ASP A 811 0.62 -8.26 27.27
N ALA A 812 -0.21 -7.97 28.26
CA ALA A 812 -0.38 -8.82 29.44
C ALA A 812 -1.40 -9.95 29.20
N GLN A 813 -2.47 -9.64 28.46
CA GLN A 813 -3.52 -10.55 27.97
C GLN A 813 -4.13 -11.50 29.03
N PHE A 814 -4.54 -10.98 30.19
CA PHE A 814 -5.26 -11.80 31.19
C PHE A 814 -6.79 -11.78 30.99
N VAL A 815 -7.47 -12.76 31.59
CA VAL A 815 -8.95 -12.88 31.58
C VAL A 815 -9.53 -12.94 32.99
N ALA A 816 -10.74 -12.44 33.17
CA ALA A 816 -11.46 -12.55 34.44
C ALA A 816 -11.98 -13.96 34.74
N ALA A 817 -12.01 -14.84 33.73
CA ALA A 817 -12.32 -16.25 33.91
C ALA A 817 -11.23 -17.01 34.70
N ASP A 818 -10.01 -16.47 34.75
CA ASP A 818 -8.87 -17.02 35.50
C ASP A 818 -8.08 -15.90 36.22
N PRO A 819 -8.68 -15.32 37.28
CA PRO A 819 -8.15 -14.12 37.94
C PRO A 819 -6.88 -14.38 38.76
N ASP A 820 -6.55 -15.64 39.03
CA ASP A 820 -5.37 -16.07 39.79
C ASP A 820 -4.27 -16.65 38.86
N SER A 821 -4.40 -16.45 37.55
CA SER A 821 -3.45 -16.92 36.54
C SER A 821 -2.05 -16.28 36.66
N ASP A 822 -1.05 -16.97 36.12
CA ASP A 822 0.31 -16.45 35.98
C ASP A 822 0.35 -15.13 35.20
N LEU A 823 -0.57 -14.91 34.25
CA LEU A 823 -0.68 -13.67 33.49
C LEU A 823 -1.09 -12.48 34.38
N VAL A 824 -2.05 -12.68 35.29
CA VAL A 824 -2.42 -11.65 36.28
C VAL A 824 -1.26 -11.39 37.25
N ALA A 825 -0.57 -12.44 37.70
CA ALA A 825 0.60 -12.30 38.58
C ALA A 825 1.72 -11.49 37.91
N GLN A 826 1.99 -11.74 36.63
CA GLN A 826 3.00 -11.03 35.84
C GLN A 826 2.61 -9.58 35.54
N ALA A 827 1.32 -9.32 35.24
CA ALA A 827 0.82 -7.96 35.09
C ALA A 827 1.02 -7.16 36.39
N ARG A 828 0.68 -7.75 37.56
CA ARG A 828 0.90 -7.12 38.87
C ARG A 828 2.38 -6.90 39.17
N ARG A 829 3.25 -7.86 38.85
CA ARG A 829 4.71 -7.68 38.96
C ARG A 829 5.16 -6.45 38.18
N THR A 830 4.81 -6.37 36.90
CA THR A 830 5.17 -5.24 36.03
C THR A 830 4.71 -3.92 36.61
N LEU A 831 3.45 -3.81 37.05
CA LEU A 831 2.89 -2.60 37.64
C LEU A 831 3.64 -2.17 38.92
N ARG A 832 4.07 -3.12 39.76
CA ARG A 832 4.86 -2.84 40.97
C ARG A 832 6.27 -2.36 40.64
N GLU A 833 6.92 -2.97 39.65
CA GLU A 833 8.24 -2.54 39.15
C GLU A 833 8.16 -1.12 38.61
N ILE A 834 7.18 -0.83 37.74
CA ILE A 834 6.92 0.51 37.19
C ILE A 834 6.68 1.54 38.32
N ARG A 835 5.81 1.22 39.29
CA ARG A 835 5.56 2.11 40.43
C ARG A 835 6.83 2.35 41.25
N ALA A 836 7.68 1.33 41.42
CA ALA A 836 8.93 1.45 42.16
C ALA A 836 9.96 2.32 41.43
N ALA A 837 9.97 2.30 40.10
CA ALA A 837 10.79 3.17 39.27
C ALA A 837 10.39 4.65 39.39
N LYS A 838 9.13 4.95 39.74
CA LYS A 838 8.58 6.32 39.91
C LYS A 838 8.66 7.19 38.63
N PRO A 839 8.08 6.75 37.51
CA PRO A 839 7.83 7.65 36.37
C PRO A 839 6.76 8.69 36.72
N ASP A 840 6.64 9.76 35.94
CA ASP A 840 5.58 10.76 36.09
C ASP A 840 4.19 10.17 35.78
N PHE A 841 4.11 9.23 34.84
CA PHE A 841 2.90 8.46 34.50
C PHE A 841 3.22 7.17 33.73
N LEU A 842 2.24 6.28 33.62
CA LEU A 842 2.25 5.05 32.83
C LEU A 842 1.35 5.15 31.60
N VAL A 843 1.77 4.60 30.47
CA VAL A 843 0.89 4.27 29.35
C VAL A 843 0.79 2.76 29.19
N ILE A 844 -0.43 2.23 29.26
CA ILE A 844 -0.76 0.86 28.90
C ILE A 844 -1.08 0.88 27.40
N ASN A 845 -0.19 0.38 26.57
CA ASN A 845 -0.32 0.42 25.11
C ASN A 845 -0.94 -0.86 24.56
N GLY A 846 -2.20 -1.11 24.93
CA GLY A 846 -3.03 -2.21 24.44
C GLY A 846 -2.78 -3.57 25.07
N ASP A 847 -3.75 -4.45 24.88
CA ASP A 847 -3.73 -5.88 25.20
C ASP A 847 -3.44 -6.15 26.70
N LEU A 848 -4.04 -5.38 27.60
CA LEU A 848 -3.98 -5.71 29.03
C LEU A 848 -4.88 -6.92 29.33
N VAL A 849 -6.05 -6.97 28.69
CA VAL A 849 -6.98 -8.10 28.76
C VAL A 849 -6.90 -8.95 27.48
N ASP A 850 -7.51 -10.14 27.48
CA ASP A 850 -7.50 -11.04 26.31
C ASP A 850 -8.83 -11.06 25.51
N THR A 851 -9.99 -10.93 26.17
CA THR A 851 -11.31 -11.26 25.56
C THR A 851 -12.37 -10.16 25.59
N ALA A 852 -12.00 -8.91 25.86
CA ALA A 852 -12.87 -7.72 25.82
C ALA A 852 -14.21 -7.80 26.59
N TYR A 853 -14.43 -8.82 27.43
CA TYR A 853 -15.69 -8.95 28.14
C TYR A 853 -15.74 -7.93 29.29
N PRO A 854 -16.93 -7.45 29.68
CA PRO A 854 -17.06 -6.48 30.77
C PRO A 854 -16.39 -6.93 32.08
N ALA A 855 -16.39 -8.25 32.35
CA ALA A 855 -15.70 -8.82 33.51
C ALA A 855 -14.17 -8.65 33.44
N ASP A 856 -13.58 -8.78 32.25
CA ASP A 856 -12.14 -8.60 32.04
C ASP A 856 -11.73 -7.15 32.34
N PHE A 857 -12.52 -6.17 31.85
CA PHE A 857 -12.27 -4.76 32.15
C PHE A 857 -12.48 -4.40 33.62
N ALA A 858 -13.45 -5.05 34.29
CA ALA A 858 -13.64 -4.88 35.73
C ALA A 858 -12.46 -5.45 36.53
N LEU A 859 -11.89 -6.60 36.12
CA LEU A 859 -10.66 -7.13 36.70
C LEU A 859 -9.47 -6.21 36.42
N ALA A 860 -9.30 -5.75 35.18
CA ALA A 860 -8.23 -4.84 34.82
C ALA A 860 -8.26 -3.54 35.63
N LYS A 861 -9.44 -2.92 35.77
CA LYS A 861 -9.62 -1.73 36.60
C LYS A 861 -9.24 -1.99 38.05
N ARG A 862 -9.64 -3.14 38.61
CA ARG A 862 -9.28 -3.54 39.97
C ARG A 862 -7.77 -3.71 40.14
N VAL A 863 -7.12 -4.43 39.23
CA VAL A 863 -5.65 -4.63 39.24
C VAL A 863 -4.93 -3.28 39.21
N LEU A 864 -5.35 -2.36 38.32
CA LEU A 864 -4.75 -1.03 38.23
C LEU A 864 -4.98 -0.19 39.49
N ASP A 865 -6.19 -0.22 40.06
CA ASP A 865 -6.50 0.52 41.30
C ASP A 865 -5.73 -0.01 42.51
N GLU A 866 -5.55 -1.32 42.61
CA GLU A 866 -4.81 -1.96 43.70
C GLU A 866 -3.30 -1.73 43.60
N GLU A 867 -2.73 -1.85 42.39
CA GLU A 867 -1.28 -1.74 42.20
C GLU A 867 -0.81 -0.29 42.01
N LEU A 868 -1.59 0.59 41.40
CA LEU A 868 -1.17 1.98 41.15
C LEU A 868 -1.91 2.98 42.04
N GLY A 869 -3.21 2.76 42.28
CA GLY A 869 -4.08 3.66 43.01
C GLY A 869 -3.96 5.11 42.50
N ASN A 870 -3.88 6.06 43.44
CA ASN A 870 -3.64 7.48 43.12
C ASN A 870 -2.14 7.85 43.14
N GLN A 871 -1.23 6.88 43.25
CA GLN A 871 0.21 7.15 43.37
C GLN A 871 0.88 7.40 42.02
N LEU A 872 0.36 6.79 40.95
CA LEU A 872 0.88 6.92 39.60
C LEU A 872 -0.27 7.12 38.60
N PRO A 873 -0.36 8.27 37.93
CA PRO A 873 -1.30 8.48 36.83
C PRO A 873 -1.05 7.48 35.70
N TRP A 874 -2.12 7.03 35.05
CA TRP A 874 -2.02 6.11 33.92
C TRP A 874 -2.98 6.45 32.79
N TYR A 875 -2.57 6.10 31.58
CA TYR A 875 -3.34 6.22 30.34
C TYR A 875 -3.46 4.84 29.71
N TYR A 876 -4.65 4.46 29.24
CA TYR A 876 -4.89 3.16 28.62
C TYR A 876 -5.31 3.35 27.17
N VAL A 877 -4.47 2.87 26.24
CA VAL A 877 -4.69 2.83 24.80
C VAL A 877 -5.21 1.44 24.43
N PRO A 878 -6.31 1.30 23.67
CA PRO A 878 -6.83 -0.01 23.28
C PRO A 878 -6.00 -0.69 22.19
N GLY A 879 -5.73 -1.98 22.38
CA GLY A 879 -5.21 -2.96 21.43
C GLY A 879 -6.32 -3.86 20.88
N ASN A 880 -5.96 -4.86 20.07
CA ASN A 880 -6.95 -5.75 19.45
C ASN A 880 -7.65 -6.66 20.45
N HIS A 881 -7.04 -6.96 21.59
CA HIS A 881 -7.69 -7.77 22.63
C HIS A 881 -8.73 -6.98 23.44
N GLU A 882 -8.73 -5.65 23.35
CA GLU A 882 -9.83 -4.81 23.86
C GLU A 882 -11.09 -4.85 22.99
N ILE A 883 -11.04 -5.49 21.82
CA ILE A 883 -12.20 -5.77 20.96
C ILE A 883 -12.36 -7.26 20.61
N MET A 884 -11.52 -8.13 21.19
CA MET A 884 -11.51 -9.55 20.87
C MET A 884 -12.71 -10.24 21.52
N GLY A 885 -13.75 -10.50 20.75
CA GLY A 885 -14.96 -11.20 21.21
C GLY A 885 -16.11 -10.29 21.66
N ALA A 886 -15.87 -8.99 21.88
CA ALA A 886 -16.89 -8.02 22.30
C ALA A 886 -16.59 -6.59 21.77
N PRO A 887 -17.59 -5.69 21.68
CA PRO A 887 -17.39 -4.36 21.09
C PRO A 887 -16.56 -3.42 21.99
N ILE A 888 -15.87 -2.48 21.35
CA ILE A 888 -15.04 -1.45 22.02
C ILE A 888 -15.81 -0.59 23.04
N SER A 889 -17.14 -0.53 22.94
CA SER A 889 -17.99 0.19 23.92
C SER A 889 -17.82 -0.33 25.35
N ASN A 890 -17.43 -1.60 25.53
CA ASN A 890 -17.15 -2.18 26.84
C ASN A 890 -15.90 -1.55 27.48
N PHE A 891 -14.85 -1.35 26.69
CA PHE A 891 -13.66 -0.61 27.11
C PHE A 891 -14.03 0.84 27.47
N GLN A 892 -14.78 1.51 26.59
CA GLN A 892 -15.18 2.92 26.78
C GLN A 892 -16.00 3.15 28.04
N ALA A 893 -16.86 2.18 28.41
CA ALA A 893 -17.66 2.24 29.62
C ALA A 893 -16.82 2.28 30.91
N VAL A 894 -15.60 1.73 30.89
CA VAL A 894 -14.71 1.65 32.06
C VAL A 894 -13.58 2.68 31.99
N PHE A 895 -12.97 2.88 30.81
CA PHE A 895 -11.74 3.65 30.62
C PHE A 895 -11.91 4.94 29.80
N GLY A 896 -13.11 5.18 29.23
CA GLY A 896 -13.43 6.41 28.51
C GLY A 896 -12.90 6.45 27.07
N ALA A 897 -12.35 7.60 26.67
CA ALA A 897 -11.95 7.85 25.28
C ALA A 897 -10.83 6.91 24.81
N THR A 898 -10.98 6.40 23.58
CA THR A 898 -10.06 5.47 22.91
C THR A 898 -8.90 6.16 22.20
N SER A 899 -8.99 7.47 22.02
CA SER A 899 -7.93 8.35 21.52
C SER A 899 -7.94 9.66 22.31
N ARG A 900 -6.78 10.32 22.43
CA ARG A 900 -6.66 11.59 23.19
C ARG A 900 -5.38 12.33 22.83
N VAL A 901 -5.38 13.64 23.11
CA VAL A 901 -4.22 14.52 23.07
C VAL A 901 -4.03 15.17 24.44
N PHE A 902 -2.81 15.21 24.95
CA PHE A 902 -2.47 15.93 26.19
C PHE A 902 -1.01 16.37 26.17
N ASP A 903 -0.68 17.41 26.93
CA ASP A 903 0.69 17.91 27.05
C ASP A 903 1.25 17.59 28.44
N HIS A 904 2.51 17.17 28.50
CA HIS A 904 3.25 16.99 29.75
C HIS A 904 4.66 17.56 29.61
N ARG A 905 5.00 18.54 30.45
CA ARG A 905 6.33 19.17 30.53
C ARG A 905 6.97 19.53 29.17
N GLY A 906 6.17 20.10 28.26
CA GLY A 906 6.62 20.56 26.94
C GLY A 906 6.62 19.48 25.85
N THR A 907 6.08 18.30 26.12
CA THR A 907 5.87 17.24 25.14
C THR A 907 4.38 17.00 24.93
N ARG A 908 3.93 16.99 23.67
CA ARG A 908 2.55 16.64 23.30
C ARG A 908 2.43 15.15 23.05
N PHE A 909 1.52 14.51 23.75
CA PHE A 909 1.17 13.10 23.58
C PHE A 909 -0.09 12.96 22.75
N VAL A 910 -0.06 12.05 21.79
CA VAL A 910 -1.22 11.68 20.97
C VAL A 910 -1.36 10.16 21.04
N THR A 911 -2.45 9.67 21.63
CA THR A 911 -2.74 8.23 21.64
C THR A 911 -3.85 7.91 20.65
N LEU A 912 -3.65 6.88 19.84
CA LEU A 912 -4.58 6.50 18.77
C LEU A 912 -5.12 5.07 18.99
N ASN A 913 -6.36 4.86 18.59
CA ASN A 913 -7.02 3.57 18.59
C ASN A 913 -6.68 2.82 17.30
N SER A 914 -5.81 1.82 17.44
CA SER A 914 -5.46 0.87 16.37
C SER A 914 -6.03 -0.53 16.61
N SER A 915 -7.01 -0.70 17.50
CA SER A 915 -7.50 -2.01 17.96
C SER A 915 -7.97 -2.93 16.82
N THR A 916 -8.38 -2.37 15.68
CA THR A 916 -8.81 -3.12 14.50
C THR A 916 -7.66 -3.47 13.53
N GLY A 917 -6.41 -3.18 13.89
CA GLY A 917 -5.25 -3.30 13.00
C GLY A 917 -5.10 -2.16 11.98
N SER A 918 -5.92 -1.10 12.09
CA SER A 918 -5.90 0.10 11.24
C SER A 918 -6.33 1.30 12.08
N LEU A 919 -5.81 2.49 11.75
CA LEU A 919 -6.20 3.76 12.36
C LEU A 919 -7.62 4.16 11.95
N ARG A 920 -8.03 3.96 10.69
CA ARG A 920 -9.41 4.29 10.27
C ARG A 920 -10.46 3.47 11.01
N GLY A 921 -10.16 2.20 11.30
CA GLY A 921 -11.09 1.32 11.99
C GLY A 921 -11.40 1.75 13.43
N GLY A 922 -10.53 2.55 14.07
CA GLY A 922 -10.82 3.23 15.33
C GLY A 922 -11.62 4.55 15.20
N GLY A 923 -11.93 4.96 13.96
CA GLY A 923 -12.68 6.18 13.61
C GLY A 923 -11.81 7.22 12.89
N PHE A 924 -12.30 7.80 11.78
CA PHE A 924 -11.51 8.73 10.96
C PHE A 924 -11.15 10.05 11.67
N ASP A 925 -11.95 10.48 12.64
CA ASP A 925 -11.71 11.71 13.39
C ASP A 925 -10.39 11.69 14.18
N GLN A 926 -9.88 10.51 14.54
CA GLN A 926 -8.58 10.42 15.22
C GLN A 926 -7.40 10.75 14.28
N ILE A 927 -7.56 10.52 12.97
CA ILE A 927 -6.54 10.85 11.98
C ILE A 927 -6.51 12.37 11.78
N ARG A 928 -7.69 13.01 11.74
CA ARG A 928 -7.80 14.48 11.77
C ARG A 928 -7.19 15.05 13.06
N MET A 929 -7.52 14.45 14.20
CA MET A 929 -6.95 14.82 15.51
C MET A 929 -5.42 14.72 15.51
N LEU A 930 -4.83 13.66 14.94
CA LEU A 930 -3.38 13.53 14.81
C LEU A 930 -2.80 14.68 13.97
N ARG A 931 -3.40 14.97 12.81
CA ARG A 931 -2.96 16.05 11.93
C ARG A 931 -2.99 17.40 12.64
N GLU A 932 -4.11 17.72 13.28
CA GLU A 932 -4.31 18.94 14.06
C GLU A 932 -3.33 19.03 15.23
N ALA A 933 -3.06 17.92 15.94
CA ALA A 933 -2.10 17.88 17.04
C ALA A 933 -0.68 18.19 16.57
N LEU A 934 -0.25 17.68 15.41
CA LEU A 934 1.05 17.97 14.82
C LEU A 934 1.15 19.42 14.32
N GLU A 935 0.12 19.95 13.66
CA GLU A 935 0.11 21.32 13.16
C GLU A 935 0.08 22.36 14.28
N SER A 936 -0.73 22.13 15.31
CA SER A 936 -0.75 22.97 16.51
C SER A 936 0.57 22.87 17.27
N ALA A 937 1.12 21.67 17.46
CA ALA A 937 2.43 21.49 18.10
C ALA A 937 3.55 22.18 17.31
N ALA A 938 3.44 22.29 15.98
CA ALA A 938 4.47 22.94 15.17
C ALA A 938 4.58 24.43 15.50
N THR A 939 3.45 25.10 15.76
CA THR A 939 3.39 26.55 16.01
C THR A 939 3.47 26.93 17.49
N ASP A 940 3.07 26.03 18.39
CA ASP A 940 3.14 26.26 19.83
C ASP A 940 4.59 26.25 20.36
N ARG A 941 5.03 27.34 20.97
CA ARG A 941 6.39 27.48 21.50
C ARG A 941 6.61 26.75 22.83
N SER A 942 5.53 26.37 23.51
CA SER A 942 5.61 25.61 24.76
C SER A 942 5.83 24.12 24.52
N VAL A 943 5.52 23.63 23.32
CA VAL A 943 5.73 22.25 22.89
C VAL A 943 7.05 22.14 22.13
N GLY A 944 8.01 21.41 22.70
CA GLY A 944 9.31 21.09 22.12
C GLY A 944 9.37 19.73 21.42
N SER A 945 8.43 18.83 21.74
CA SER A 945 8.40 17.45 21.21
C SER A 945 6.99 16.89 21.09
N VAL A 946 6.82 15.85 20.26
CA VAL A 946 5.58 15.07 20.12
C VAL A 946 5.87 13.57 20.32
N VAL A 947 5.00 12.87 21.03
CA VAL A 947 4.98 11.40 21.13
C VAL A 947 3.65 10.88 20.60
N VAL A 948 3.70 9.94 19.65
CA VAL A 948 2.52 9.22 19.15
C VAL A 948 2.56 7.78 19.64
N LEU A 949 1.46 7.30 20.23
CA LEU A 949 1.34 5.93 20.74
C LEU A 949 0.09 5.25 20.17
N HIS A 950 0.27 4.02 19.67
CA HIS A 950 -0.82 3.09 19.42
C HIS A 950 -0.34 1.65 19.41
N HIS A 951 -1.25 0.71 19.60
CA HIS A 951 -0.89 -0.69 19.82
C HIS A 951 -0.20 -1.36 18.60
N HIS A 952 -0.79 -1.33 17.39
CA HIS A 952 -0.19 -1.97 16.21
C HIS A 952 0.85 -1.05 15.55
N PRO A 953 2.15 -1.35 15.55
CA PRO A 953 3.16 -0.47 14.95
C PRO A 953 3.06 -0.36 13.42
N PRO A 954 3.57 0.72 12.80
CA PRO A 954 3.70 0.82 11.33
C PRO A 954 4.58 -0.26 10.71
N ARG A 955 5.56 -0.76 11.48
CA ARG A 955 6.53 -1.77 11.06
C ARG A 955 6.61 -2.87 12.10
N ASP A 956 6.51 -4.11 11.64
CA ASP A 956 6.83 -5.29 12.43
C ASP A 956 8.27 -5.71 12.05
N PRO A 957 9.22 -5.81 12.99
CA PRO A 957 10.60 -6.18 12.71
C PRO A 957 10.76 -7.68 12.40
N SER A 958 9.76 -8.52 12.70
CA SER A 958 9.81 -9.95 12.41
C SER A 958 9.73 -10.24 10.90
N PRO A 959 10.22 -11.39 10.43
CA PRO A 959 10.06 -11.76 9.01
C PRO A 959 8.60 -11.98 8.58
N ALA A 960 7.71 -12.30 9.52
CA ALA A 960 6.30 -12.58 9.23
C ALA A 960 5.49 -11.30 8.91
N LYS A 961 5.91 -10.15 9.45
CA LYS A 961 5.21 -8.86 9.30
C LYS A 961 3.72 -8.93 9.69
N ALA A 962 3.36 -9.82 10.61
CA ALA A 962 1.98 -10.17 10.93
C ALA A 962 1.35 -9.21 11.96
N SER A 963 2.18 -8.43 12.65
CA SER A 963 1.76 -7.59 13.79
C SER A 963 1.93 -6.09 13.51
N GLN A 964 1.93 -5.67 12.25
CA GLN A 964 1.98 -4.25 11.88
C GLN A 964 0.59 -3.73 11.46
N LEU A 965 0.45 -2.41 11.32
CA LEU A 965 -0.73 -1.81 10.70
C LEU A 965 -1.03 -2.47 9.35
N GLY A 966 -2.24 -3.00 9.23
CA GLY A 966 -2.69 -3.73 8.05
C GLY A 966 -2.86 -2.82 6.84
N ASP A 967 -3.30 -1.57 7.05
CA ASP A 967 -3.28 -0.55 6.02
C ASP A 967 -1.87 0.07 5.91
N ARG A 968 -1.18 -0.29 4.82
CA ARG A 968 0.20 0.15 4.58
C ARG A 968 0.31 1.62 4.20
N LYS A 969 -0.75 2.24 3.64
CA LYS A 969 -0.77 3.68 3.34
C LYS A 969 -0.94 4.50 4.62
N GLU A 970 -1.70 4.01 5.60
CA GLU A 970 -1.77 4.63 6.94
C GLU A 970 -0.40 4.62 7.63
N ALA A 971 0.33 3.49 7.56
CA ALA A 971 1.68 3.38 8.07
C ALA A 971 2.63 4.40 7.39
N ALA A 972 2.61 4.50 6.06
CA ALA A 972 3.41 5.47 5.31
C ALA A 972 3.05 6.92 5.67
N LEU A 973 1.75 7.22 5.83
CA LEU A 973 1.27 8.56 6.18
C LEU A 973 1.75 8.98 7.57
N LEU A 974 1.69 8.08 8.55
CA LEU A 974 2.19 8.34 9.91
C LEU A 974 3.70 8.57 9.91
N GLU A 975 4.47 7.71 9.24
CA GLU A 975 5.92 7.86 9.09
C GLU A 975 6.30 9.19 8.44
N GLN A 976 5.61 9.54 7.35
CA GLN A 976 5.82 10.80 6.67
C GLN A 976 5.49 12.00 7.57
N TRP A 977 4.34 12.00 8.26
CA TRP A 977 3.94 13.14 9.08
C TRP A 977 4.87 13.39 10.27
N LEU A 978 5.37 12.33 10.92
CA LEU A 978 6.33 12.49 12.02
C LEU A 978 7.69 12.98 11.51
N ALA A 979 8.19 12.43 10.41
CA ALA A 979 9.43 12.89 9.79
C ALA A 979 9.32 14.35 9.31
N ASP A 980 8.23 14.70 8.62
CA ASP A 980 7.97 16.06 8.12
C ASP A 980 7.81 17.05 9.28
N PHE A 981 7.14 16.65 10.37
CA PHE A 981 7.05 17.47 11.58
C PHE A 981 8.45 17.76 12.15
N GLN A 982 9.26 16.72 12.35
CA GLN A 982 10.62 16.86 12.89
C GLN A 982 11.51 17.72 11.97
N HIS A 983 11.55 17.43 10.68
CA HIS A 983 12.40 18.17 9.73
C HIS A 983 11.99 19.65 9.60
N ARG A 984 10.69 19.94 9.54
CA ARG A 984 10.18 21.29 9.31
C ARG A 984 10.26 22.17 10.54
N THR A 985 10.17 21.59 11.74
CA THR A 985 10.14 22.36 13.00
C THR A 985 11.46 22.29 13.77
N GLY A 986 12.22 21.20 13.62
CA GLY A 986 13.37 20.82 14.43
C GLY A 986 13.02 20.25 15.81
N LYS A 987 11.73 20.11 16.13
CA LYS A 987 11.23 19.58 17.40
C LYS A 987 11.38 18.05 17.46
N GLY A 988 11.37 17.50 18.66
CA GLY A 988 11.44 16.04 18.85
C GLY A 988 10.17 15.34 18.35
N ALA A 989 10.32 14.16 17.75
CA ALA A 989 9.22 13.24 17.47
C ALA A 989 9.60 11.83 17.93
N LEU A 990 8.63 11.08 18.45
CA LEU A 990 8.79 9.67 18.86
C LEU A 990 7.51 8.90 18.54
N PHE A 991 7.66 7.68 18.05
CA PHE A 991 6.57 6.70 17.96
C PHE A 991 6.79 5.56 18.96
N VAL A 992 5.72 5.12 19.63
CA VAL A 992 5.73 3.94 20.51
C VAL A 992 4.60 2.96 20.17
N GLY A 993 4.97 1.71 19.87
CA GLY A 993 4.10 0.58 19.53
C GLY A 993 4.11 -0.56 20.55
N GLY A 994 3.28 -1.58 20.32
CA GLY A 994 3.22 -2.86 21.06
C GLY A 994 2.95 -4.03 20.09
N HIS A 995 2.10 -4.98 20.49
CA HIS A 995 1.45 -6.00 19.65
C HIS A 995 2.35 -7.12 19.07
N VAL A 996 3.57 -6.79 18.63
CA VAL A 996 4.51 -7.76 18.03
C VAL A 996 4.95 -8.81 19.05
N GLY A 997 5.00 -8.42 20.34
CA GLY A 997 5.56 -9.24 21.42
C GLY A 997 7.09 -9.34 21.38
N THR A 998 7.71 -8.25 20.93
CA THR A 998 9.16 -8.10 20.78
C THR A 998 9.57 -6.69 21.17
N PHE A 999 10.57 -6.58 22.05
CA PHE A 999 11.25 -5.31 22.27
C PHE A 999 12.10 -4.97 21.05
N HIS A 1000 11.87 -3.80 20.46
CA HIS A 1000 12.61 -3.36 19.28
C HIS A 1000 12.69 -1.84 19.23
N ALA A 1001 13.75 -1.32 18.62
CA ALA A 1001 13.85 0.10 18.32
C ALA A 1001 14.62 0.30 17.01
N GLU A 1002 14.04 1.11 16.14
CA GLU A 1002 14.67 1.58 14.91
C GLU A 1002 14.43 3.08 14.73
N ARG A 1003 15.01 3.66 13.66
CA ARG A 1003 14.81 5.05 13.29
C ARG A 1003 14.44 5.16 11.83
N VAL A 1004 13.40 5.93 11.56
CA VAL A 1004 12.85 6.16 10.22
C VAL A 1004 12.89 7.66 9.96
N ASP A 1005 13.70 8.08 8.98
CA ASP A 1005 13.86 9.50 8.61
C ASP A 1005 14.07 10.42 9.83
N GLY A 1006 14.97 10.02 10.73
CA GLY A 1006 15.35 10.74 11.93
C GLY A 1006 14.48 10.49 13.16
N VAL A 1007 13.28 9.90 13.01
CA VAL A 1007 12.33 9.69 14.12
C VAL A 1007 12.53 8.29 14.74
N PRO A 1008 12.71 8.16 16.06
CA PRO A 1008 12.76 6.86 16.72
C PRO A 1008 11.39 6.19 16.73
N TYR A 1009 11.37 4.89 16.41
CA TYR A 1009 10.22 3.99 16.49
C TYR A 1009 10.56 2.89 17.49
N VAL A 1010 9.88 2.89 18.63
CA VAL A 1010 10.10 1.92 19.70
C VAL A 1010 8.90 1.00 19.82
N ILE A 1011 9.14 -0.31 19.87
CA ILE A 1011 8.11 -1.32 20.12
C ILE A 1011 8.36 -1.86 21.52
N ASN A 1012 7.39 -1.67 22.40
CA ASN A 1012 7.38 -2.31 23.70
C ASN A 1012 7.00 -3.79 23.52
N GLY A 1013 7.77 -4.71 24.10
CA GLY A 1013 7.46 -6.13 24.06
C GLY A 1013 6.39 -6.53 25.07
N ASN A 1014 6.28 -7.83 25.36
CA ASN A 1014 5.25 -8.34 26.26
C ASN A 1014 5.55 -8.04 27.72
N SER A 1015 4.56 -7.58 28.45
CA SER A 1015 4.63 -7.39 29.90
C SER A 1015 4.05 -8.56 30.70
N GLY A 1016 3.35 -9.50 30.06
CA GLY A 1016 2.84 -10.70 30.75
C GLY A 1016 2.89 -11.96 29.90
N LYS A 1017 2.29 -11.93 28.71
CA LYS A 1017 2.20 -13.08 27.81
C LYS A 1017 3.59 -13.53 27.32
N THR A 1018 3.70 -14.81 27.00
CA THR A 1018 4.90 -15.38 26.36
C THR A 1018 5.29 -14.60 25.08
N PRO A 1019 6.55 -14.16 24.93
CA PRO A 1019 7.01 -13.39 23.77
C PRO A 1019 6.96 -14.15 22.44
N SER A 1020 6.86 -13.41 21.34
CA SER A 1020 6.66 -13.96 19.99
C SER A 1020 7.95 -14.22 19.21
N THR A 1021 9.10 -13.67 19.64
CA THR A 1021 10.40 -13.83 18.97
C THR A 1021 11.43 -14.54 19.85
N PRO A 1022 12.60 -14.95 19.29
CA PRO A 1022 13.74 -15.41 20.08
C PRO A 1022 14.25 -14.38 21.10
N ALA A 1023 14.82 -14.86 22.21
CA ALA A 1023 15.25 -14.00 23.32
C ALA A 1023 16.38 -13.02 22.96
N ASP A 1024 17.29 -13.42 22.09
CA ASP A 1024 18.36 -12.60 21.53
C ASP A 1024 17.87 -11.59 20.46
N ARG A 1025 16.59 -11.66 20.09
CA ARG A 1025 15.90 -10.74 19.17
C ARG A 1025 14.73 -10.04 19.84
N GLY A 1026 14.90 -9.64 21.10
CA GLY A 1026 13.91 -8.87 21.84
C GLY A 1026 12.70 -9.65 22.36
N GLY A 1027 12.66 -10.97 22.20
CA GLY A 1027 11.59 -11.81 22.69
C GLY A 1027 11.77 -12.20 24.14
N PHE A 1028 11.46 -11.30 25.06
CA PHE A 1028 11.45 -11.53 26.51
C PHE A 1028 10.31 -10.73 27.14
N THR A 1029 10.00 -10.97 28.42
CA THR A 1029 8.98 -10.19 29.14
C THR A 1029 9.59 -9.00 29.89
N GLY A 1030 8.86 -7.89 29.99
CA GLY A 1030 9.34 -6.68 30.67
C GLY A 1030 8.50 -5.44 30.38
N TRP A 1031 9.12 -4.26 30.47
CA TRP A 1031 8.49 -2.97 30.17
C TRP A 1031 9.55 -1.94 29.76
N THR A 1032 9.13 -0.79 29.21
CA THR A 1032 10.04 0.27 28.76
C THR A 1032 9.82 1.56 29.54
N GLU A 1033 10.89 2.17 30.03
CA GLU A 1033 10.89 3.50 30.63
C GLU A 1033 11.54 4.51 29.69
N PHE A 1034 10.96 5.70 29.57
CA PHE A 1034 11.49 6.76 28.74
C PHE A 1034 11.95 7.93 29.59
N GLY A 1035 13.24 8.29 29.47
CA GLY A 1035 13.79 9.53 30.02
C GLY A 1035 13.68 10.65 29.01
N VAL A 1036 13.15 11.80 29.42
CA VAL A 1036 12.90 12.92 28.51
C VAL A 1036 13.66 14.18 28.93
N ASP A 1037 14.49 14.68 28.02
CA ASP A 1037 15.13 16.00 28.09
C ASP A 1037 14.43 16.97 27.12
N PRO A 1038 13.69 17.99 27.60
CA PRO A 1038 12.94 18.89 26.74
C PRO A 1038 13.79 19.61 25.69
N VAL A 1039 13.38 19.52 24.42
CA VAL A 1039 14.06 20.22 23.31
C VAL A 1039 13.95 21.73 23.49
N SER A 1040 15.08 22.41 23.63
CA SER A 1040 15.10 23.87 23.71
C SER A 1040 14.82 24.52 22.35
N PRO A 1041 14.29 25.77 22.32
CA PRO A 1041 14.10 26.50 21.07
C PRO A 1041 15.37 26.64 20.23
N ALA A 1042 16.55 26.75 20.86
CA ALA A 1042 17.84 26.85 20.16
C ALA A 1042 18.24 25.53 19.47
N GLU A 1043 17.95 24.39 20.10
CA GLU A 1043 18.18 23.07 19.53
C GLU A 1043 17.23 22.77 18.38
N ALA A 1044 15.95 23.10 18.54
CA ALA A 1044 14.98 22.99 17.46
C ALA A 1044 15.38 23.88 16.27
N ASP A 1045 15.81 25.11 16.53
CA ASP A 1045 16.34 26.00 15.50
C ASP A 1045 17.58 25.45 14.79
N ARG A 1046 18.48 24.78 15.53
CA ARG A 1046 19.68 24.14 14.97
C ARG A 1046 19.30 22.96 14.08
N ALA A 1047 18.43 22.07 14.55
CA ALA A 1047 17.95 20.91 13.81
C ALA A 1047 17.19 21.32 12.54
N ARG A 1048 16.29 22.32 12.63
CA ARG A 1048 15.54 22.85 11.49
C ARG A 1048 16.45 23.43 10.39
N ARG A 1049 17.57 24.07 10.77
CA ARG A 1049 18.54 24.62 9.81
C ARG A 1049 19.42 23.55 9.15
N ASN A 1050 19.53 22.37 9.75
CA ASN A 1050 20.31 21.27 9.20
C ASN A 1050 19.59 19.93 9.45
N PRO A 1051 18.51 19.64 8.70
CA PRO A 1051 17.63 18.49 8.95
C PRO A 1051 18.29 17.13 8.71
N LEU A 1052 19.45 17.09 8.07
CA LEU A 1052 20.21 15.86 7.80
C LEU A 1052 21.31 15.59 8.84
N ALA A 1053 21.54 16.52 9.76
CA ALA A 1053 22.38 16.26 10.92
C ALA A 1053 21.59 15.50 11.98
N GLU A 1054 22.31 14.97 12.97
CA GLU A 1054 21.70 14.37 14.15
C GLU A 1054 20.69 15.33 14.78
N GLY A 1055 19.45 14.86 14.90
CA GLY A 1055 18.36 15.58 15.54
C GLY A 1055 18.62 15.85 17.03
N PRO A 1056 17.75 16.60 17.72
CA PRO A 1056 17.91 16.79 19.16
C PRO A 1056 17.88 15.43 19.87
N ARG A 1057 18.85 15.19 20.77
CA ARG A 1057 18.80 14.04 21.69
C ARG A 1057 17.95 14.44 22.89
N TRP A 1058 16.69 14.04 22.85
CA TRP A 1058 15.66 14.51 23.78
C TRP A 1058 14.96 13.35 24.50
N VAL A 1059 15.16 12.12 24.04
CA VAL A 1059 14.55 10.94 24.62
C VAL A 1059 15.50 9.75 24.55
N ASP A 1060 15.56 9.01 25.64
CA ASP A 1060 16.23 7.72 25.80
C ASP A 1060 15.23 6.70 26.36
N ALA A 1061 15.38 5.43 26.00
CA ALA A 1061 14.52 4.31 26.35
C ALA A 1061 15.32 3.25 27.13
N GLU A 1062 14.94 3.00 28.38
CA GLU A 1062 15.45 1.93 29.21
C GLU A 1062 14.48 0.74 29.17
N VAL A 1063 14.94 -0.39 28.64
CA VAL A 1063 14.15 -1.62 28.52
C VAL A 1063 14.41 -2.50 29.73
N HIS A 1064 13.44 -2.53 30.64
CA HIS A 1064 13.46 -3.28 31.88
C HIS A 1064 12.99 -4.73 31.63
N ALA A 1065 13.94 -5.63 31.34
CA ALA A 1065 13.64 -7.05 31.26
C ALA A 1065 13.29 -7.61 32.65
N HIS A 1066 12.20 -8.39 32.75
CA HIS A 1066 11.92 -9.14 33.97
C HIS A 1066 13.10 -10.07 34.28
N THR A 1067 13.64 -9.94 35.49
CA THR A 1067 14.86 -10.63 35.90
C THR A 1067 14.61 -11.36 37.22
N ASP A 1068 14.66 -12.69 37.22
CA ASP A 1068 14.58 -13.50 38.43
C ASP A 1068 15.99 -13.84 38.97
N ARG A 1069 16.91 -14.11 38.03
CA ARG A 1069 18.35 -14.30 38.31
C ARG A 1069 19.16 -13.66 37.21
N LEU A 1070 20.34 -13.20 37.58
CA LEU A 1070 21.33 -12.59 36.70
C LEU A 1070 22.68 -13.25 36.94
N ALA A 1071 23.39 -13.58 35.87
CA ALA A 1071 24.71 -14.19 35.93
C ALA A 1071 25.67 -13.48 34.98
N VAL A 1072 26.91 -13.27 35.42
CA VAL A 1072 28.01 -12.74 34.62
C VAL A 1072 29.00 -13.85 34.35
N THR A 1073 29.38 -14.03 33.08
CA THR A 1073 30.39 -14.98 32.65
C THR A 1073 31.62 -14.22 32.18
N ALA A 1074 32.73 -14.40 32.89
CA ALA A 1074 34.03 -13.82 32.56
C ALA A 1074 35.16 -14.83 32.86
N PRO A 1075 36.30 -14.76 32.15
CA PRO A 1075 37.47 -15.54 32.51
C PRO A 1075 38.03 -15.09 33.87
N ALA A 1076 38.60 -16.05 34.63
CA ALA A 1076 39.20 -15.75 35.94
C ALA A 1076 40.40 -14.78 35.86
N GLY A 1077 41.05 -14.68 34.69
CA GLY A 1077 42.06 -13.68 34.44
C GLY A 1077 42.22 -13.28 32.97
N VAL A 1078 42.79 -12.09 32.76
CA VAL A 1078 42.92 -11.45 31.43
C VAL A 1078 44.38 -11.10 31.17
N ALA A 1079 44.91 -11.58 30.04
CA ALA A 1079 46.25 -11.26 29.59
C ALA A 1079 46.37 -9.78 29.21
N LEU A 1080 47.52 -9.17 29.50
CA LEU A 1080 47.78 -7.76 29.21
C LEU A 1080 47.63 -7.48 27.71
N GLY A 1081 46.80 -6.50 27.34
CA GLY A 1081 46.57 -6.09 25.95
C GLY A 1081 45.71 -7.04 25.11
N THR A 1082 45.36 -8.22 25.62
CA THR A 1082 44.50 -9.18 24.90
C THR A 1082 43.04 -8.94 25.27
N PRO A 1083 42.17 -8.62 24.30
CA PRO A 1083 40.73 -8.50 24.57
C PRO A 1083 40.13 -9.87 24.90
N VAL A 1084 39.29 -9.91 25.93
CA VAL A 1084 38.40 -11.05 26.23
C VAL A 1084 36.95 -10.59 26.20
N THR A 1085 36.03 -11.54 26.00
CA THR A 1085 34.60 -11.25 26.03
C THR A 1085 34.03 -11.59 27.42
N VAL A 1086 33.31 -10.64 28.00
CA VAL A 1086 32.46 -10.81 29.18
C VAL A 1086 31.02 -10.75 28.71
N THR A 1087 30.21 -11.72 29.12
CA THR A 1087 28.78 -11.78 28.81
C THR A 1087 27.97 -11.82 30.09
N ALA A 1088 26.71 -11.43 30.01
CA ALA A 1088 25.74 -11.63 31.08
C ALA A 1088 24.45 -12.23 30.52
N THR A 1089 23.79 -13.04 31.34
CA THR A 1089 22.51 -13.70 31.01
C THR A 1089 21.57 -13.59 32.19
N LEU A 1090 20.31 -13.27 31.91
CA LEU A 1090 19.24 -13.29 32.89
C LEU A 1090 18.29 -14.46 32.64
N THR A 1091 17.59 -14.89 33.69
CA THR A 1091 16.51 -15.88 33.59
C THR A 1091 15.18 -15.26 34.00
N GLN A 1092 14.13 -15.58 33.24
CA GLN A 1092 12.75 -15.11 33.47
C GLN A 1092 11.86 -16.24 34.02
N PRO A 1093 10.63 -15.90 34.47
CA PRO A 1093 9.63 -16.90 34.81
C PRO A 1093 9.42 -17.92 33.68
N GLY A 1094 9.23 -19.20 34.04
CA GLY A 1094 9.18 -20.31 33.08
C GLY A 1094 10.54 -20.80 32.57
N GLY A 1095 11.66 -20.23 33.04
CA GLY A 1095 13.01 -20.72 32.76
C GLY A 1095 13.65 -20.19 31.48
N ARG A 1096 13.08 -19.16 30.86
CA ARG A 1096 13.63 -18.53 29.65
C ARG A 1096 14.93 -17.79 29.96
N THR A 1097 16.00 -18.12 29.24
CA THR A 1097 17.30 -17.42 29.32
C THR A 1097 17.37 -16.31 28.29
N VAL A 1098 17.74 -15.10 28.71
CA VAL A 1098 17.84 -13.91 27.85
C VAL A 1098 19.26 -13.35 27.96
N PRO A 1099 19.96 -13.10 26.84
CA PRO A 1099 21.24 -12.42 26.88
C PRO A 1099 21.07 -10.96 27.32
N VAL A 1100 21.97 -10.48 28.17
CA VAL A 1100 22.03 -9.06 28.55
C VAL A 1100 22.77 -8.32 27.46
N ALA A 1101 22.04 -8.03 26.40
CA ALA A 1101 22.45 -7.25 25.25
C ALA A 1101 21.23 -6.52 24.70
N ALA A 1102 21.45 -5.46 23.92
CA ALA A 1102 20.39 -4.73 23.24
C ALA A 1102 19.38 -5.70 22.59
N PRO A 1103 18.07 -5.54 22.82
CA PRO A 1103 17.43 -4.36 23.39
C PRO A 1103 17.36 -4.31 24.93
N VAL A 1104 17.84 -5.31 25.68
CA VAL A 1104 17.88 -5.25 27.15
C VAL A 1104 18.80 -4.09 27.58
N SER A 1105 18.27 -3.21 28.43
CA SER A 1105 19.07 -2.19 29.09
C SER A 1105 19.73 -2.75 30.35
N ALA A 1106 20.97 -2.34 30.59
CA ALA A 1106 21.76 -2.78 31.73
C ALA A 1106 22.62 -1.63 32.26
N ASP A 1107 22.92 -1.64 33.54
CA ASP A 1107 23.84 -0.70 34.18
C ASP A 1107 25.13 -1.45 34.58
N TRP A 1108 26.20 -1.23 33.83
CA TRP A 1108 27.50 -1.81 34.10
C TRP A 1108 28.33 -0.88 35.00
N SER A 1109 28.78 -1.45 36.12
CA SER A 1109 29.65 -0.77 37.07
C SER A 1109 30.89 -1.60 37.33
N ALA A 1110 32.00 -0.95 37.69
CA ALA A 1110 33.25 -1.65 37.95
C ALA A 1110 34.03 -0.99 39.10
N SER A 1111 35.11 -1.65 39.52
CA SER A 1111 36.09 -1.03 40.42
C SER A 1111 36.57 0.32 39.88
N PRO A 1112 36.89 1.33 40.71
CA PRO A 1112 37.33 2.65 40.25
C PRO A 1112 38.58 2.66 39.35
N SER A 1113 39.33 1.55 39.34
CA SER A 1113 40.47 1.31 38.48
C SER A 1113 40.09 0.77 37.09
N VAL A 1114 38.82 0.55 36.79
CA VAL A 1114 38.33 0.07 35.48
C VAL A 1114 37.52 1.18 34.81
N HIS A 1115 37.81 1.42 33.54
CA HIS A 1115 36.95 2.26 32.71
C HIS A 1115 35.82 1.45 32.11
N VAL A 1116 34.58 1.86 32.31
CA VAL A 1116 33.41 1.31 31.61
C VAL A 1116 32.98 2.33 30.55
N GLY A 1117 32.76 1.86 29.31
CA GLY A 1117 32.31 2.69 28.19
C GLY A 1117 33.38 2.91 27.12
N ALA A 1118 33.31 4.01 26.37
CA ALA A 1118 34.18 4.22 25.20
C ALA A 1118 35.66 4.42 25.57
N ALA A 1119 36.59 3.89 24.76
CA ALA A 1119 38.03 3.97 24.98
C ALA A 1119 38.58 5.41 25.14
N THR A 1120 37.89 6.40 24.58
CA THR A 1120 38.25 7.83 24.69
C THR A 1120 38.18 8.35 26.13
N GLY A 1121 37.45 7.67 27.03
CA GLY A 1121 37.34 8.01 28.44
C GLY A 1121 38.50 7.51 29.31
N LEU A 1122 39.47 6.77 28.74
CA LEU A 1122 40.56 6.19 29.52
C LEU A 1122 41.40 7.24 30.27
N ARG A 1123 41.82 6.87 31.47
CA ARG A 1123 42.64 7.68 32.36
C ARG A 1123 43.91 6.91 32.73
N PRO A 1124 45.02 7.61 33.05
CA PRO A 1124 46.29 6.94 33.34
C PRO A 1124 46.27 6.00 34.53
N TRP A 1125 45.28 6.05 35.43
CA TRP A 1125 45.19 5.12 36.56
C TRP A 1125 44.36 3.86 36.26
N HIS A 1126 43.65 3.80 35.14
CA HIS A 1126 42.87 2.62 34.79
C HIS A 1126 43.78 1.41 34.51
N VAL A 1127 43.45 0.29 35.14
CA VAL A 1127 44.15 -1.00 35.03
C VAL A 1127 43.45 -1.94 34.04
N ALA A 1128 42.18 -1.68 33.72
CA ALA A 1128 41.42 -2.37 32.69
C ALA A 1128 40.39 -1.44 32.03
N TRP A 1129 39.90 -1.86 30.87
CA TRP A 1129 38.87 -1.19 30.09
C TRP A 1129 37.80 -2.19 29.68
N PHE A 1130 36.54 -1.90 29.98
CA PHE A 1130 35.38 -2.68 29.57
C PHE A 1130 34.47 -1.85 28.66
N ASP A 1131 34.06 -2.42 27.53
CA ASP A 1131 33.07 -1.85 26.62
C ASP A 1131 31.78 -2.68 26.68
N PRO A 1132 30.73 -2.18 27.36
CA PRO A 1132 29.44 -2.86 27.47
C PRO A 1132 28.78 -3.16 26.12
N ALA A 1133 29.02 -2.33 25.10
CA ALA A 1133 28.40 -2.51 23.79
C ALA A 1133 28.92 -3.74 23.04
N THR A 1134 30.15 -4.16 23.34
CA THR A 1134 30.80 -5.31 22.70
C THR A 1134 31.11 -6.45 23.67
N GLY A 1135 30.86 -6.25 24.97
CA GLY A 1135 31.31 -7.14 26.03
C GLY A 1135 32.84 -7.23 26.15
N ARG A 1136 33.60 -6.32 25.52
CA ARG A 1136 35.05 -6.45 25.39
C ARG A 1136 35.76 -5.88 26.61
N LEU A 1137 36.49 -6.73 27.33
CA LEU A 1137 37.36 -6.37 28.45
C LEU A 1137 38.83 -6.48 28.04
N VAL A 1138 39.63 -5.44 28.30
CA VAL A 1138 41.07 -5.41 28.03
C VAL A 1138 41.81 -5.05 29.31
N ALA A 1139 42.77 -5.89 29.72
CA ALA A 1139 43.69 -5.54 30.80
C ALA A 1139 44.76 -4.55 30.28
N LEU A 1140 44.90 -3.41 30.95
CA LEU A 1140 45.87 -2.35 30.62
C LEU A 1140 47.12 -2.39 31.51
N ARG A 1141 47.02 -3.03 32.68
CA ARG A 1141 48.11 -3.22 33.65
C ARG A 1141 48.04 -4.61 34.26
N ALA A 1142 49.19 -5.11 34.74
CA ALA A 1142 49.32 -6.42 35.37
C ALA A 1142 49.14 -6.34 36.90
N GLY A 1143 48.70 -7.43 37.51
CA GLY A 1143 48.73 -7.63 38.96
C GLY A 1143 47.62 -6.93 39.76
N ALA A 1144 46.54 -6.48 39.11
CA ALA A 1144 45.36 -5.94 39.78
C ALA A 1144 44.20 -6.94 39.75
N SER A 1145 43.42 -6.99 40.84
CA SER A 1145 42.11 -7.64 40.88
C SER A 1145 41.04 -6.59 40.64
N VAL A 1146 40.14 -6.82 39.70
CA VAL A 1146 39.06 -5.89 39.36
C VAL A 1146 37.71 -6.57 39.48
N VAL A 1147 36.73 -5.84 40.02
CA VAL A 1147 35.33 -6.28 40.06
C VAL A 1147 34.59 -5.61 38.91
N LEU A 1148 33.83 -6.40 38.16
CA LEU A 1148 32.88 -5.94 37.17
C LEU A 1148 31.49 -6.44 37.59
N ALA A 1149 30.49 -5.56 37.53
CA ALA A 1149 29.13 -5.85 37.93
C ALA A 1149 28.15 -5.29 36.91
N VAL A 1150 27.01 -5.95 36.81
CA VAL A 1150 25.90 -5.55 35.95
C VAL A 1150 24.61 -5.59 36.77
N THR A 1151 23.79 -4.57 36.60
CA THR A 1151 22.44 -4.49 37.16
C THR A 1151 21.44 -4.48 36.00
N VAL A 1152 20.39 -5.32 36.08
CA VAL A 1152 19.25 -5.32 35.14
C VAL A 1152 17.98 -5.34 35.97
N ASN A 1153 17.11 -4.33 35.76
CA ASN A 1153 15.83 -4.20 36.46
C ASN A 1153 15.96 -4.42 37.99
N GLY A 1154 16.94 -3.74 38.61
CA GLY A 1154 17.22 -3.82 40.05
C GLY A 1154 17.97 -5.07 40.53
N VAL A 1155 18.14 -6.10 39.72
CA VAL A 1155 18.90 -7.32 40.09
C VAL A 1155 20.36 -7.15 39.68
N ARG A 1156 21.29 -7.38 40.63
CA ARG A 1156 22.73 -7.19 40.43
C ARG A 1156 23.48 -8.51 40.45
N ALA A 1157 24.46 -8.65 39.55
CA ALA A 1157 25.46 -9.72 39.58
C ALA A 1157 26.87 -9.15 39.38
N GLU A 1158 27.87 -9.77 39.99
CA GLU A 1158 29.26 -9.32 39.92
C GLU A 1158 30.25 -10.47 39.74
N VAL A 1159 31.40 -10.16 39.16
CA VAL A 1159 32.51 -11.09 38.94
C VAL A 1159 33.83 -10.41 39.24
N THR A 1160 34.75 -11.14 39.88
CA THR A 1160 36.11 -10.69 40.14
C THR A 1160 37.06 -11.28 39.11
N ILE A 1161 37.90 -10.44 38.49
CA ILE A 1161 38.78 -10.79 37.38
C ILE A 1161 40.21 -10.35 37.71
N ALA A 1162 41.18 -11.24 37.56
CA ALA A 1162 42.59 -10.91 37.72
C ALA A 1162 43.19 -10.37 36.40
N THR A 1163 43.76 -9.18 36.42
CA THR A 1163 44.63 -8.72 35.33
C THR A 1163 46.00 -9.40 35.47
N ALA A 1164 46.54 -9.95 34.37
CA ALA A 1164 47.68 -10.87 34.32
C ALA A 1164 48.68 -10.72 35.48
N ALA A 1165 49.00 -11.82 36.17
CA ALA A 1165 50.08 -11.84 37.15
C ALA A 1165 51.39 -11.38 36.47
N ARG A 1166 52.14 -10.51 37.15
CA ARG A 1166 53.50 -10.15 36.76
C ARG A 1166 54.29 -11.47 36.67
N ALA A 1167 54.71 -11.88 35.47
CA ALA A 1167 55.62 -13.02 35.36
C ALA A 1167 56.83 -12.71 36.26
N ALA A 1168 57.11 -13.58 37.23
CA ALA A 1168 58.29 -13.47 38.05
C ALA A 1168 59.51 -13.48 37.12
N ALA A 1169 60.38 -12.47 37.27
CA ALA A 1169 61.58 -12.26 36.47
C ALA A 1169 62.61 -13.37 36.64
#